data_AF-A0A943WNG0-F1
#
_entry.id   AF-A0A943WNG0-F1
#
_cell.length_a   1.000
_cell.length_b   1.000
_cell.length_c   1.000
_cell.angle_alpha   90.00
_cell.angle_beta   90.00
_cell.angle_gamma   90.00
#
_symmetry.space_group_name_H-M   'P 1'
#
loop_
_entity.id
_entity.type
_entity.pdbx_description
1 polymer ?
#
loop_
_entity_poly.entity_id
_entity_poly.type
_entity_poly.pdbx_seq_one_letter_code
_entity_poly.pdbx_strand_id
1 'polypeptide(L)'
;METLKFMAKGQKLIRLEIKPVYSGVRNYMEAEFILNHSWYNITPLVAQFKKDEKLFHVTLKSGKCTVPWEVLENAGTIEISLTGGNLLVTNPVKVTVNDSGAEGGLVPTEASNSLYSEIMVKLNSIEEDWLNCKSLLAEYEQNISDSETAVENKITDFETKSDELSRKISEINVLAEKCKEDRQTAQALYEEVKEKIENAKNSIDTLVEKITLAESAKSSLEESISKGENTKAVLDSTITSAENIKSELKLEDCISENERAEKNIEQLESDNFNAEEILYGVENLKKHIGYSENGKCFFAKLDTTTGTVVECLDRDVRKVDFSEGLNGMNVNAIGKYAFAGCSNLIGIELGTDVTSIGKNAFSGSGLTEDIVIPPYVTSVESGAFNDIDSKIYNLSDVEITEGTHCNNNNIGEIVSQGSLGNDVTYALIGKYFVVKGTGFMDFNKISDYSEYITSIKKVYIKNGVTAICRSMFDGCSNLEKIEIPEGVTNISNLAFNGCSMLREVKIPNSVTAIQSRAFTDCVSLKTVVLPIGLTVVANNMFLRCTELSSVNIPKSVKTIEYSAFYMCKGLKEITIPDKVTTIGKGAFYGSGLTNVTIGSGIEEIEATAFGATKDLTTITIKKSTDSIENAPWGATNAEIIWEE
;
A
#
# COMPACT_ATOMS: atom_id res chain seq x y z
N MET A 1 -18.58 23.36 -12.08
CA MET A 1 -18.53 24.55 -11.20
C MET A 1 -19.72 25.42 -11.52
N GLU A 2 -20.46 25.88 -10.50
CA GLU A 2 -20.81 27.29 -10.34
C GLU A 2 -21.26 27.53 -8.90
N THR A 3 -20.56 28.41 -8.18
CA THR A 3 -20.90 28.81 -6.82
C THR A 3 -21.79 30.05 -6.91
N LEU A 4 -23.12 29.87 -6.97
CA LEU A 4 -24.06 30.98 -7.01
C LEU A 4 -24.34 31.51 -5.59
N LYS A 5 -24.02 32.80 -5.36
CA LYS A 5 -24.37 33.54 -4.14
C LYS A 5 -25.79 34.09 -4.26
N PHE A 6 -26.67 33.74 -3.31
CA PHE A 6 -27.86 34.54 -3.01
C PHE A 6 -27.94 34.87 -1.51
N MET A 7 -28.29 36.13 -1.24
CA MET A 7 -28.64 36.68 0.06
C MET A 7 -30.08 37.20 0.00
N ALA A 8 -30.89 36.87 1.01
CA ALA A 8 -31.95 37.76 1.50
C ALA A 8 -32.01 37.65 3.03
N LYS A 9 -32.23 38.79 3.69
CA LYS A 9 -31.91 39.13 5.09
C LYS A 9 -31.86 37.95 6.09
N GLY A 10 -30.64 37.59 6.47
CA GLY A 10 -30.34 36.93 7.74
C GLY A 10 -29.51 35.67 7.66
N GLN A 11 -29.69 34.79 6.67
CA GLN A 11 -29.06 33.46 6.64
C GLN A 11 -28.75 32.97 5.21
N LYS A 12 -27.72 32.12 5.08
CA LYS A 12 -27.22 31.57 3.80
C LYS A 12 -27.58 30.09 3.66
N LEU A 13 -28.18 29.70 2.53
CA LEU A 13 -28.14 28.34 2.01
C LEU A 13 -26.67 28.01 1.66
N ILE A 14 -26.12 26.88 2.12
CA ILE A 14 -24.71 26.54 1.85
C ILE A 14 -24.59 25.86 0.49
N ARG A 15 -25.44 24.88 0.21
CA ARG A 15 -25.37 24.08 -1.01
C ARG A 15 -26.72 23.45 -1.33
N LEU A 16 -27.08 23.46 -2.61
CA LEU A 16 -28.10 22.58 -3.19
C LEU A 16 -27.38 21.53 -4.00
N GLU A 17 -27.57 20.26 -3.65
CA GLU A 17 -26.99 19.14 -4.38
C GLU A 17 -28.12 18.30 -4.97
N ILE A 18 -28.08 18.11 -6.28
CA ILE A 18 -29.08 17.34 -7.02
C ILE A 18 -28.35 16.13 -7.58
N LYS A 19 -28.80 14.93 -7.21
CA LYS A 19 -28.18 13.68 -7.67
C LYS A 19 -29.23 12.81 -8.36
N PRO A 20 -28.93 12.28 -9.56
CA PRO A 20 -29.75 11.25 -10.16
C PRO A 20 -29.58 9.97 -9.35
N VAL A 21 -30.69 9.45 -8.84
CA VAL A 21 -30.71 8.15 -8.20
C VAL A 21 -31.32 7.18 -9.20
N TYR A 22 -30.47 6.34 -9.78
CA TYR A 22 -30.89 5.30 -10.69
C TYR A 22 -31.30 4.07 -9.89
N SER A 23 -32.58 4.06 -9.49
CA SER A 23 -33.23 2.81 -9.05
C SER A 23 -33.90 2.21 -10.29
N GLY A 24 -33.62 0.96 -10.61
CA GLY A 24 -33.99 0.30 -11.87
C GLY A 24 -35.48 0.17 -12.20
N VAL A 25 -36.39 0.96 -11.59
CA VAL A 25 -37.83 0.95 -11.88
C VAL A 25 -38.40 2.35 -12.15
N ARG A 26 -37.85 3.42 -11.57
CA ARG A 26 -38.12 4.82 -11.97
C ARG A 26 -36.93 5.70 -11.62
N ASN A 27 -36.56 6.57 -12.56
CA ASN A 27 -35.54 7.59 -12.33
C ASN A 27 -36.18 8.73 -11.55
N TYR A 28 -35.63 9.08 -10.39
CA TYR A 28 -35.97 10.33 -9.69
C TYR A 28 -34.68 11.02 -9.26
N MET A 29 -34.76 12.33 -9.01
CA MET A 29 -33.65 13.07 -8.42
C MET A 29 -33.93 13.37 -6.96
N GLU A 30 -32.97 13.08 -6.11
CA GLU A 30 -32.96 13.58 -4.74
C GLU A 30 -32.31 14.95 -4.72
N ALA A 31 -33.03 15.91 -4.14
CA ALA A 31 -32.53 17.25 -3.88
C ALA A 31 -32.24 17.37 -2.38
N GLU A 32 -30.96 17.52 -2.06
CA GLU A 32 -30.50 17.73 -0.70
C GLU A 32 -30.14 19.21 -0.51
N PHE A 33 -30.89 19.87 0.39
CA PHE A 33 -30.64 21.24 0.79
C PHE A 33 -29.79 21.23 2.04
N ILE A 34 -28.50 21.56 1.88
CA ILE A 34 -27.56 21.63 2.99
C ILE A 34 -27.59 23.06 3.56
N LEU A 35 -28.10 23.16 4.78
CA LEU A 35 -28.28 24.42 5.52
C LEU A 35 -27.19 24.57 6.59
N ASN A 36 -26.74 25.80 6.87
CA ASN A 36 -25.73 26.02 7.92
C ASN A 36 -26.29 25.71 9.32
N HIS A 37 -25.43 25.15 10.17
CA HIS A 37 -25.75 24.70 11.53
C HIS A 37 -26.49 25.76 12.34
N SER A 38 -27.76 25.48 12.67
CA SER A 38 -28.49 25.78 13.92
C SER A 38 -30.01 25.86 13.68
N TRP A 39 -30.63 24.79 13.17
CA TRP A 39 -32.07 24.79 12.85
C TRP A 39 -32.77 23.53 13.38
N TYR A 40 -32.60 23.25 14.67
CA TYR A 40 -33.55 22.39 15.38
C TYR A 40 -34.72 23.28 15.79
N ASN A 41 -35.87 23.17 15.09
CA ASN A 41 -37.18 23.83 15.34
C ASN A 41 -37.60 25.00 14.43
N ILE A 42 -37.63 24.82 13.11
CA ILE A 42 -38.54 25.62 12.27
C ILE A 42 -39.60 24.70 11.67
N THR A 43 -40.88 25.05 11.89
CA THR A 43 -42.08 24.45 11.28
C THR A 43 -41.91 24.29 9.77
N PRO A 44 -42.55 23.27 9.16
CA PRO A 44 -42.05 22.62 7.96
C PRO A 44 -41.72 23.63 6.86
N LEU A 45 -40.44 23.73 6.51
CA LEU A 45 -40.04 24.47 5.31
C LEU A 45 -40.63 23.75 4.10
N VAL A 46 -41.27 24.51 3.22
CA VAL A 46 -41.83 24.01 1.97
C VAL A 46 -41.00 24.58 0.83
N ALA A 47 -40.49 23.69 -0.02
CA ALA A 47 -39.88 24.06 -1.29
C ALA A 47 -40.98 24.14 -2.36
N GLN A 48 -40.99 25.26 -3.08
CA GLN A 48 -41.87 25.49 -4.21
C GLN A 48 -41.07 25.39 -5.51
N PHE A 49 -41.55 24.55 -6.42
CA PHE A 49 -40.98 24.37 -7.76
C PHE A 49 -42.00 24.83 -8.80
N LYS A 50 -41.60 25.75 -9.70
CA LYS A 50 -42.43 26.22 -10.81
C LYS A 50 -41.79 25.87 -12.15
N LYS A 51 -42.53 25.15 -12.99
CA LYS A 51 -42.20 24.82 -14.39
C LYS A 51 -43.47 24.99 -15.24
N ASP A 52 -43.36 25.71 -16.35
CA ASP A 52 -44.47 25.96 -17.29
C ASP A 52 -45.79 26.35 -16.61
N GLU A 53 -45.75 27.38 -15.74
CA GLU A 53 -46.89 27.92 -14.98
C GLU A 53 -47.50 27.00 -13.88
N LYS A 54 -47.10 25.73 -13.78
CA LYS A 54 -47.56 24.82 -12.72
C LYS A 54 -46.68 24.92 -11.46
N LEU A 55 -47.32 24.98 -10.29
CA LEU A 55 -46.66 25.08 -8.98
C LEU A 55 -46.75 23.77 -8.20
N PHE A 56 -45.60 23.31 -7.72
CA PHE A 56 -45.49 22.09 -6.91
C PHE A 56 -44.91 22.43 -5.53
N HIS A 57 -45.52 21.92 -4.47
CA HIS A 57 -45.15 22.18 -3.09
C HIS A 57 -44.64 20.91 -2.43
N VAL A 58 -43.41 20.92 -1.95
CA VAL A 58 -42.79 19.74 -1.34
C VAL A 58 -42.28 20.11 0.04
N THR A 59 -42.74 19.36 1.05
CA THR A 59 -42.33 19.56 2.43
C THR A 59 -40.96 18.93 2.66
N LEU A 60 -40.03 19.69 3.22
CA LEU A 60 -38.69 19.22 3.55
C LEU A 60 -38.71 18.41 4.85
N LYS A 61 -38.01 17.26 4.87
CA LYS A 61 -37.69 16.51 6.08
C LYS A 61 -36.18 16.51 6.29
N SER A 62 -35.72 17.11 7.38
CA SER A 62 -34.29 17.20 7.73
C SER A 62 -33.40 17.77 6.60
N GLY A 63 -33.92 18.75 5.84
CA GLY A 63 -33.21 19.38 4.72
C GLY A 63 -33.26 18.59 3.40
N LYS A 64 -33.93 17.44 3.35
CA LYS A 64 -34.05 16.61 2.14
C LYS A 64 -35.48 16.63 1.60
N CYS A 65 -35.61 16.57 0.28
CA CYS A 65 -36.86 16.25 -0.38
C CYS A 65 -36.64 15.49 -1.69
N THR A 66 -37.61 14.66 -2.04
CA THR A 66 -37.63 13.92 -3.31
C THR A 66 -38.49 14.66 -4.31
N VAL A 67 -37.96 14.91 -5.52
CA VAL A 67 -38.68 15.65 -6.56
C VAL A 67 -39.12 14.67 -7.66
N PRO A 68 -40.40 14.68 -8.09
CA PRO A 68 -40.88 13.81 -9.15
C PRO A 68 -40.16 14.07 -10.48
N TRP A 69 -39.88 13.00 -11.24
CA TRP A 69 -39.19 13.04 -12.55
C TRP A 69 -39.85 13.98 -13.56
N GLU A 70 -41.19 14.05 -13.52
CA GLU A 70 -42.03 14.88 -14.38
C GLU A 70 -41.71 16.37 -14.29
N VAL A 71 -41.07 16.82 -13.21
CA VAL A 71 -40.61 18.21 -13.02
C VAL A 71 -39.31 18.48 -13.80
N LEU A 72 -38.50 17.46 -14.09
CA LEU A 72 -37.14 17.59 -14.64
C LEU A 72 -36.96 17.02 -16.05
N GLU A 73 -37.92 16.24 -16.53
CA GLU A 73 -37.90 15.67 -17.87
C GLU A 73 -38.03 16.77 -18.95
N ASN A 74 -37.15 16.69 -19.96
CA ASN A 74 -36.92 17.66 -21.04
C ASN A 74 -36.30 19.00 -20.61
N ALA A 75 -35.28 19.40 -21.38
CA ALA A 75 -34.45 20.55 -21.06
C ALA A 75 -35.26 21.85 -20.95
N GLY A 76 -35.16 22.51 -19.80
CA GLY A 76 -35.93 23.71 -19.47
C GLY A 76 -35.47 24.37 -18.18
N THR A 77 -35.94 25.59 -17.92
CA THR A 77 -35.58 26.38 -16.74
C THR A 77 -36.63 26.24 -15.64
N ILE A 78 -36.23 25.77 -14.47
CA ILE A 78 -37.09 25.55 -13.29
C ILE A 78 -36.84 26.67 -12.29
N GLU A 79 -37.90 27.30 -11.80
CA GLU A 79 -37.83 28.31 -10.74
C GLU A 79 -38.08 27.67 -9.37
N ILE A 80 -37.18 27.89 -8.41
CA ILE A 80 -37.23 27.32 -7.06
C ILE A 80 -37.27 28.44 -6.01
N SER A 81 -38.23 28.36 -5.09
CA SER A 81 -38.35 29.24 -3.93
C SER A 81 -38.62 28.45 -2.64
N LEU A 82 -38.23 29.01 -1.49
CA LEU A 82 -38.52 28.44 -0.17
C LEU A 82 -39.54 29.32 0.54
N THR A 83 -40.58 28.71 1.10
CA THR A 83 -41.63 29.42 1.85
C THR A 83 -41.90 28.73 3.19
N GLY A 84 -42.14 29.53 4.24
CA GLY A 84 -42.41 29.08 5.61
C GLY A 84 -41.70 29.93 6.68
N GLY A 85 -42.44 30.35 7.70
CA GLY A 85 -41.98 31.33 8.71
C GLY A 85 -41.97 32.78 8.19
N ASN A 86 -41.47 33.75 8.98
CA ASN A 86 -41.34 35.18 8.61
C ASN A 86 -40.37 35.46 7.42
N LEU A 87 -40.07 34.46 6.61
CA LEU A 87 -39.22 34.51 5.43
C LEU A 87 -40.06 34.78 4.18
N LEU A 88 -39.89 35.97 3.61
CA LEU A 88 -40.35 36.32 2.27
C LEU A 88 -39.13 36.33 1.35
N VAL A 89 -38.97 35.27 0.56
CA VAL A 89 -37.94 35.21 -0.49
C VAL A 89 -38.59 35.70 -1.79
N THR A 90 -38.20 36.89 -2.26
CA THR A 90 -38.83 37.57 -3.40
C THR A 90 -38.12 37.34 -4.74
N ASN A 91 -37.09 36.48 -4.82
CA ASN A 91 -36.39 36.15 -6.06
C ASN A 91 -36.23 34.63 -6.24
N PRO A 92 -36.98 33.99 -7.16
CA PRO A 92 -36.84 32.58 -7.49
C PRO A 92 -35.48 32.25 -8.14
N VAL A 93 -34.91 31.07 -7.84
CA VAL A 93 -33.68 30.59 -8.47
C VAL A 93 -34.03 29.81 -9.73
N LYS A 94 -33.48 30.22 -10.88
CA LYS A 94 -33.65 29.57 -12.17
C LYS A 94 -32.54 28.53 -12.42
N VAL A 95 -32.93 27.27 -12.60
CA VAL A 95 -32.00 26.17 -12.89
C VAL A 95 -32.34 25.57 -14.26
N THR A 96 -31.38 25.54 -15.18
CA THR A 96 -31.54 24.93 -16.51
C THR A 96 -30.93 23.54 -16.51
N VAL A 97 -31.72 22.51 -16.81
CA VAL A 97 -31.25 21.13 -16.94
C VAL A 97 -31.11 20.84 -18.43
N ASN A 98 -29.93 20.45 -18.90
CA ASN A 98 -29.69 20.09 -20.30
C ASN A 98 -29.41 18.59 -20.39
N ASP A 99 -30.08 17.91 -21.31
CA ASP A 99 -30.01 16.47 -21.56
C ASP A 99 -28.90 16.14 -22.57
N SER A 100 -28.36 14.90 -22.53
CA SER A 100 -27.34 14.28 -23.41
C SER A 100 -25.83 14.56 -23.21
N GLY A 101 -25.01 13.50 -23.38
CA GLY A 101 -23.54 13.48 -23.25
C GLY A 101 -22.75 14.01 -24.47
N ALA A 102 -21.42 13.81 -24.42
CA ALA A 102 -20.31 14.32 -25.27
C ALA A 102 -19.83 15.76 -24.91
N GLU A 103 -18.54 16.18 -24.92
CA GLU A 103 -17.21 15.61 -25.24
C GLU A 103 -16.09 16.65 -24.90
N GLY A 104 -14.85 16.20 -24.58
CA GLY A 104 -13.52 16.84 -24.86
C GLY A 104 -12.82 17.72 -23.77
N GLY A 105 -11.51 17.61 -23.44
CA GLY A 105 -10.39 16.71 -23.83
C GLY A 105 -8.97 17.21 -23.42
N LEU A 106 -7.97 16.30 -23.32
CA LEU A 106 -6.57 16.34 -23.88
C LEU A 106 -5.79 15.01 -23.58
N VAL A 107 -4.99 14.52 -24.55
CA VAL A 107 -4.87 13.09 -25.03
C VAL A 107 -3.40 12.55 -25.07
N PRO A 108 -3.13 11.22 -24.92
CA PRO A 108 -2.65 10.35 -26.05
C PRO A 108 -3.39 8.99 -26.07
N THR A 109 -3.71 8.24 -27.14
CA THR A 109 -3.70 8.31 -28.62
C THR A 109 -4.86 7.41 -29.13
N GLU A 110 -5.43 7.70 -30.31
CA GLU A 110 -6.65 7.09 -30.89
C GLU A 110 -6.71 5.55 -30.98
N ALA A 111 -5.59 4.85 -30.86
CA ALA A 111 -5.57 3.38 -30.88
C ALA A 111 -6.24 2.75 -29.64
N SER A 112 -6.22 3.43 -28.48
CA SER A 112 -6.75 2.86 -27.22
C SER A 112 -8.28 3.00 -27.08
N ASN A 113 -8.89 4.05 -27.63
CA ASN A 113 -10.35 4.25 -27.55
C ASN A 113 -11.14 3.30 -28.46
N SER A 114 -10.60 2.94 -29.64
CA SER A 114 -11.20 1.90 -30.47
C SER A 114 -11.16 0.55 -29.76
N LEU A 115 -10.02 0.23 -29.14
CA LEU A 115 -9.77 -1.06 -28.48
C LEU A 115 -10.66 -1.26 -27.26
N TYR A 116 -10.76 -0.25 -26.38
CA TYR A 116 -11.58 -0.34 -25.16
C TYR A 116 -13.07 -0.46 -25.47
N SER A 117 -13.55 0.30 -26.46
CA SER A 117 -14.93 0.22 -26.93
C SER A 117 -15.25 -1.16 -27.54
N GLU A 118 -14.30 -1.72 -28.29
CA GLU A 118 -14.42 -3.04 -28.91
C GLU A 118 -14.36 -4.18 -27.89
N ILE A 119 -13.52 -4.07 -26.85
CA ILE A 119 -13.45 -5.00 -25.72
C ILE A 119 -14.77 -4.99 -24.93
N MET A 120 -15.31 -3.81 -24.61
CA MET A 120 -16.55 -3.71 -23.82
C MET A 120 -17.78 -4.24 -24.57
N VAL A 121 -17.86 -4.05 -25.89
CA VAL A 121 -18.92 -4.65 -26.71
C VAL A 121 -18.78 -6.18 -26.77
N LYS A 122 -17.56 -6.72 -26.87
CA LYS A 122 -17.31 -8.16 -26.88
C LYS A 122 -17.56 -8.81 -25.51
N LEU A 123 -17.23 -8.14 -24.40
CA LEU A 123 -17.49 -8.61 -23.04
C LEU A 123 -18.98 -8.73 -22.75
N ASN A 124 -19.76 -7.71 -23.12
CA ASN A 124 -21.21 -7.74 -22.93
C ASN A 124 -21.89 -8.85 -23.76
N SER A 125 -21.39 -9.14 -24.97
CA SER A 125 -21.87 -10.26 -25.78
C SER A 125 -21.52 -11.63 -25.18
N ILE A 126 -20.36 -11.78 -24.53
CA ILE A 126 -19.96 -13.02 -23.84
C ILE A 126 -20.84 -13.27 -22.61
N GLU A 127 -21.20 -12.22 -21.88
CA GLU A 127 -22.05 -12.33 -20.70
C GLU A 127 -23.47 -12.80 -21.07
N GLU A 128 -24.05 -12.28 -22.17
CA GLU A 128 -25.31 -12.77 -22.71
C GLU A 128 -25.23 -14.23 -23.20
N ASP A 129 -24.17 -14.58 -23.95
CA ASP A 129 -23.97 -15.95 -24.46
C ASP A 129 -23.76 -16.96 -23.31
N TRP A 130 -23.08 -16.56 -22.24
CA TRP A 130 -22.86 -17.35 -21.02
C TRP A 130 -24.15 -17.59 -20.23
N LEU A 131 -24.97 -16.56 -20.05
CA LEU A 131 -26.29 -16.68 -19.41
C LEU A 131 -27.20 -17.64 -20.21
N ASN A 132 -27.10 -17.61 -21.53
CA ASN A 132 -27.84 -18.53 -22.40
C ASN A 132 -27.35 -19.98 -22.26
N CYS A 133 -26.03 -20.20 -22.22
CA CYS A 133 -25.45 -21.53 -21.96
C CYS A 133 -25.87 -22.08 -20.59
N LYS A 134 -25.87 -21.24 -19.55
CA LYS A 134 -26.31 -21.62 -18.20
C LYS A 134 -27.80 -21.99 -18.16
N SER A 135 -28.64 -21.29 -18.93
CA SER A 135 -30.06 -21.60 -19.05
C SER A 135 -30.29 -22.94 -19.77
N LEU A 136 -29.55 -23.21 -20.85
CA LEU A 136 -29.61 -24.48 -21.58
C LEU A 136 -29.16 -25.66 -20.72
N LEU A 137 -28.11 -25.46 -19.90
CA LEU A 137 -27.64 -26.47 -18.95
C LEU A 137 -28.68 -26.78 -17.87
N ALA A 138 -29.35 -25.75 -17.34
CA ALA A 138 -30.43 -25.94 -16.36
C ALA A 138 -31.66 -26.65 -16.97
N GLU A 139 -31.97 -26.39 -18.25
CA GLU A 139 -33.00 -27.13 -19.00
C GLU A 139 -32.63 -28.61 -19.22
N TYR A 140 -31.34 -28.89 -19.41
CA TYR A 140 -30.79 -30.25 -19.55
C TYR A 140 -30.93 -31.05 -18.25
N GLU A 141 -30.59 -30.44 -17.12
CA GLU A 141 -30.71 -31.06 -15.79
C GLU A 141 -32.16 -31.37 -15.39
N GLN A 142 -33.15 -30.64 -15.92
CA GLN A 142 -34.56 -30.87 -15.61
C GLN A 142 -35.26 -31.90 -16.53
N ASN A 143 -34.74 -32.18 -17.73
CA ASN A 143 -35.42 -33.02 -18.73
C ASN A 143 -34.65 -34.31 -19.08
N ILE A 144 -34.22 -35.07 -18.07
CA ILE A 144 -33.46 -36.33 -18.19
C ILE A 144 -34.25 -37.48 -18.89
N SER A 145 -35.52 -37.26 -19.29
CA SER A 145 -36.37 -38.29 -19.93
C SER A 145 -36.51 -38.20 -21.47
N ASP A 146 -35.83 -37.28 -22.14
CA ASP A 146 -35.91 -37.15 -23.61
C ASP A 146 -35.10 -38.25 -24.33
N SER A 147 -35.45 -38.57 -25.57
CA SER A 147 -34.77 -39.64 -26.33
C SER A 147 -33.29 -39.33 -26.60
N GLU A 148 -32.47 -40.39 -26.68
CA GLU A 148 -31.01 -40.36 -26.84
C GLU A 148 -30.55 -39.42 -27.98
N THR A 149 -31.26 -39.42 -29.11
CA THR A 149 -30.96 -38.55 -30.27
C THR A 149 -31.27 -37.07 -30.03
N ALA A 150 -32.22 -36.74 -29.15
CA ALA A 150 -32.53 -35.35 -28.78
C ALA A 150 -31.50 -34.81 -27.78
N VAL A 151 -30.95 -35.69 -26.93
CA VAL A 151 -29.87 -35.39 -25.98
C VAL A 151 -28.54 -35.16 -26.73
N GLU A 152 -28.19 -36.01 -27.71
CA GLU A 152 -26.97 -35.84 -28.51
C GLU A 152 -26.94 -34.54 -29.33
N ASN A 153 -28.07 -34.15 -29.94
CA ASN A 153 -28.16 -32.88 -30.67
C ASN A 153 -28.03 -31.65 -29.74
N LYS A 154 -28.58 -31.73 -28.51
CA LYS A 154 -28.48 -30.66 -27.51
C LYS A 154 -27.06 -30.54 -26.93
N ILE A 155 -26.35 -31.67 -26.76
CA ILE A 155 -24.93 -31.69 -26.37
C ILE A 155 -24.07 -31.07 -27.46
N THR A 156 -24.29 -31.45 -28.73
CA THR A 156 -23.55 -30.89 -29.87
C THR A 156 -23.73 -29.37 -30.00
N ASP A 157 -24.95 -28.86 -29.78
CA ASP A 157 -25.25 -27.42 -29.77
C ASP A 157 -24.56 -26.68 -28.61
N PHE A 158 -24.42 -27.33 -27.45
CA PHE A 158 -23.73 -26.78 -26.28
C PHE A 158 -22.21 -26.75 -26.49
N GLU A 159 -21.63 -27.83 -27.00
CA GLU A 159 -20.20 -27.91 -27.33
C GLU A 159 -19.81 -26.85 -28.37
N THR A 160 -20.63 -26.68 -29.42
CA THR A 160 -20.39 -25.67 -30.47
C THR A 160 -20.39 -24.24 -29.90
N LYS A 161 -21.28 -23.91 -28.95
CA LYS A 161 -21.33 -22.59 -28.31
C LYS A 161 -20.24 -22.37 -27.27
N SER A 162 -19.83 -23.43 -26.58
CA SER A 162 -18.69 -23.41 -25.67
C SER A 162 -17.37 -23.12 -26.40
N ASP A 163 -17.17 -23.73 -27.57
CA ASP A 163 -16.01 -23.48 -28.43
C ASP A 163 -15.99 -22.05 -28.98
N GLU A 164 -17.15 -21.50 -29.35
CA GLU A 164 -17.26 -20.12 -29.81
C GLU A 164 -16.99 -19.09 -28.69
N LEU A 165 -17.42 -19.38 -27.46
CA LEU A 165 -17.15 -18.56 -26.28
C LEU A 165 -15.64 -18.57 -25.94
N SER A 166 -15.03 -19.75 -26.01
CA SER A 166 -13.59 -19.94 -25.77
C SER A 166 -12.74 -19.15 -26.76
N ARG A 167 -13.13 -19.11 -28.04
CA ARG A 167 -12.48 -18.29 -29.08
C ARG A 167 -12.61 -16.79 -28.79
N LYS A 168 -13.80 -16.31 -28.38
CA LYS A 168 -14.04 -14.88 -28.05
C LYS A 168 -13.24 -14.43 -26.82
N ILE A 169 -13.09 -15.30 -25.81
CA ILE A 169 -12.28 -15.03 -24.61
C ILE A 169 -10.79 -14.92 -24.96
N SER A 170 -10.30 -15.80 -25.84
CA SER A 170 -8.90 -15.76 -26.29
C SER A 170 -8.56 -14.48 -27.06
N GLU A 171 -9.50 -13.91 -27.83
CA GLU A 171 -9.35 -12.61 -28.49
C GLU A 171 -9.28 -11.43 -27.50
N ILE A 172 -10.04 -11.46 -26.39
CA ILE A 172 -10.03 -10.43 -25.36
C ILE A 172 -8.74 -10.45 -24.54
N ASN A 173 -8.21 -11.64 -24.23
CA ASN A 173 -6.95 -11.75 -23.48
C ASN A 173 -5.77 -11.15 -24.26
N VAL A 174 -5.74 -11.29 -25.58
CA VAL A 174 -4.73 -10.62 -26.45
C VAL A 174 -4.87 -9.10 -26.43
N LEU A 175 -6.08 -8.57 -26.23
CA LEU A 175 -6.37 -7.13 -26.14
C LEU A 175 -6.10 -6.56 -24.73
N ALA A 176 -6.35 -7.34 -23.68
CA ALA A 176 -6.09 -6.98 -22.29
C ALA A 176 -4.59 -6.90 -21.98
N GLU A 177 -3.77 -7.76 -22.59
CA GLU A 177 -2.32 -7.75 -22.39
C GLU A 177 -1.64 -6.50 -22.99
N LYS A 178 -2.31 -5.81 -23.92
CA LYS A 178 -1.90 -4.49 -24.42
C LYS A 178 -2.17 -3.32 -23.45
N CYS A 179 -2.96 -3.51 -22.38
CA CYS A 179 -3.35 -2.45 -21.43
C CYS A 179 -2.52 -2.40 -20.12
N LYS A 180 -1.50 -3.25 -19.98
CA LYS A 180 -0.79 -3.50 -18.71
C LYS A 180 0.22 -2.42 -18.26
N GLU A 181 0.24 -1.23 -18.87
CA GLU A 181 1.27 -0.21 -18.62
C GLU A 181 0.98 0.84 -17.52
N ASP A 182 -0.17 0.84 -16.81
CA ASP A 182 -0.41 1.87 -15.78
C ASP A 182 -0.99 1.38 -14.44
N ARG A 183 -0.13 1.51 -13.40
CA ARG A 183 -0.32 1.49 -11.93
C ARG A 183 -0.38 0.16 -11.12
N GLN A 184 0.62 0.05 -10.23
CA GLN A 184 1.04 -1.10 -9.42
C GLN A 184 0.23 -1.43 -8.15
N THR A 185 -0.75 -0.63 -7.70
CA THR A 185 -1.46 -0.92 -6.42
C THR A 185 -2.68 -1.84 -6.60
N ALA A 186 -3.31 -1.84 -7.79
CA ALA A 186 -4.33 -2.83 -8.14
C ALA A 186 -3.71 -4.21 -8.44
N GLN A 187 -2.46 -4.23 -8.92
CA GLN A 187 -1.71 -5.44 -9.24
C GLN A 187 -1.44 -6.30 -8.00
N ALA A 188 -1.06 -5.72 -6.86
CA ALA A 188 -0.73 -6.48 -5.65
C ALA A 188 -1.97 -7.17 -5.04
N LEU A 189 -3.11 -6.49 -5.01
CA LEU A 189 -4.37 -7.07 -4.55
C LEU A 189 -4.89 -8.13 -5.54
N TYR A 190 -4.70 -7.90 -6.83
CA TYR A 190 -5.06 -8.84 -7.90
C TYR A 190 -4.21 -10.12 -7.86
N GLU A 191 -2.89 -10.02 -7.69
CA GLU A 191 -2.02 -11.19 -7.59
C GLU A 191 -2.26 -11.99 -6.29
N GLU A 192 -2.57 -11.33 -5.15
CA GLU A 192 -2.90 -12.04 -3.90
C GLU A 192 -4.22 -12.81 -4.01
N VAL A 193 -5.24 -12.23 -4.65
CA VAL A 193 -6.54 -12.90 -4.88
C VAL A 193 -6.38 -14.02 -5.92
N LYS A 194 -5.56 -13.80 -6.96
CA LYS A 194 -5.26 -14.80 -7.98
C LYS A 194 -4.49 -15.99 -7.41
N GLU A 195 -3.53 -15.78 -6.51
CA GLU A 195 -2.81 -16.85 -5.82
C GLU A 195 -3.73 -17.70 -4.94
N LYS A 196 -4.68 -17.08 -4.23
CA LYS A 196 -5.69 -17.80 -3.43
C LYS A 196 -6.65 -18.60 -4.31
N ILE A 197 -7.06 -18.07 -5.46
CA ILE A 197 -7.89 -18.78 -6.44
C ILE A 197 -7.12 -19.94 -7.08
N GLU A 198 -5.85 -19.74 -7.41
CA GLU A 198 -5.00 -20.78 -8.01
C GLU A 198 -4.73 -21.92 -7.03
N ASN A 199 -4.53 -21.62 -5.74
CA ASN A 199 -4.39 -22.64 -4.69
C ASN A 199 -5.69 -23.43 -4.46
N ALA A 200 -6.85 -22.77 -4.55
CA ALA A 200 -8.14 -23.44 -4.48
C ALA A 200 -8.39 -24.32 -5.72
N LYS A 201 -8.05 -23.83 -6.92
CA LYS A 201 -8.12 -24.60 -8.17
C LYS A 201 -7.19 -25.81 -8.13
N ASN A 202 -5.93 -25.66 -7.73
CA ASN A 202 -5.00 -26.79 -7.57
C ASN A 202 -5.50 -27.83 -6.58
N SER A 203 -6.18 -27.40 -5.51
CA SER A 203 -6.79 -28.31 -4.53
C SER A 203 -8.00 -29.05 -5.11
N ILE A 204 -8.81 -28.38 -5.94
CA ILE A 204 -9.93 -28.96 -6.68
C ILE A 204 -9.43 -29.90 -7.78
N ASP A 205 -8.42 -29.51 -8.53
CA ASP A 205 -7.80 -30.32 -9.59
C ASP A 205 -7.16 -31.58 -9.01
N THR A 206 -6.52 -31.49 -7.84
CA THR A 206 -6.01 -32.65 -7.10
C THR A 206 -7.16 -33.57 -6.62
N LEU A 207 -8.33 -33.02 -6.30
CA LEU A 207 -9.52 -33.79 -5.92
C LEU A 207 -10.19 -34.44 -7.14
N VAL A 208 -10.28 -33.72 -8.26
CA VAL A 208 -10.78 -34.21 -9.54
C VAL A 208 -9.89 -35.33 -10.05
N GLU A 209 -8.56 -35.17 -10.01
CA GLU A 209 -7.61 -36.20 -10.43
C GLU A 209 -7.73 -37.48 -9.58
N LYS A 210 -8.00 -37.34 -8.28
CA LYS A 210 -8.27 -38.48 -7.38
C LYS A 210 -9.63 -39.13 -7.62
N ILE A 211 -10.65 -38.36 -7.99
CA ILE A 211 -11.98 -38.88 -8.38
C ILE A 211 -11.87 -39.61 -9.72
N THR A 212 -11.16 -39.05 -10.70
CA THR A 212 -10.92 -39.67 -12.01
C THR A 212 -10.12 -40.97 -11.88
N LEU A 213 -9.14 -41.04 -10.97
CA LEU A 213 -8.44 -42.28 -10.63
C LEU A 213 -9.36 -43.32 -9.98
N ALA A 214 -10.29 -42.89 -9.12
CA ALA A 214 -11.29 -43.76 -8.51
C ALA A 214 -12.32 -44.28 -9.53
N GLU A 215 -12.74 -43.45 -10.48
CA GLU A 215 -13.66 -43.81 -11.57
C GLU A 215 -13.00 -44.72 -12.61
N SER A 216 -11.71 -44.52 -12.88
CA SER A 216 -10.90 -45.40 -13.74
C SER A 216 -10.68 -46.77 -13.10
N ALA A 217 -10.48 -46.80 -11.78
CA ALA A 217 -10.41 -48.04 -11.01
C ALA A 217 -11.76 -48.77 -10.98
N LYS A 218 -12.87 -48.04 -10.87
CA LYS A 218 -14.24 -48.57 -10.98
C LYS A 218 -14.52 -49.18 -12.36
N SER A 219 -14.16 -48.48 -13.44
CA SER A 219 -14.32 -48.99 -14.82
C SER A 219 -13.47 -50.24 -15.09
N SER A 220 -12.23 -50.28 -14.58
CA SER A 220 -11.37 -51.48 -14.67
C SER A 220 -11.92 -52.67 -13.87
N LEU A 221 -12.66 -52.40 -12.79
CA LEU A 221 -13.36 -53.42 -12.00
C LEU A 221 -14.61 -53.94 -12.72
N GLU A 222 -15.39 -53.05 -13.36
CA GLU A 222 -16.56 -53.42 -14.16
C GLU A 222 -16.18 -54.28 -15.39
N GLU A 223 -15.02 -54.01 -16.01
CA GLU A 223 -14.48 -54.86 -17.09
C GLU A 223 -14.02 -56.24 -16.57
N SER A 224 -13.44 -56.30 -15.36
CA SER A 224 -13.01 -57.54 -14.71
C SER A 224 -14.20 -58.41 -14.25
N ILE A 225 -15.31 -57.79 -13.86
CA ILE A 225 -16.59 -58.46 -13.51
C ILE A 225 -17.22 -59.15 -14.74
N SER A 226 -16.97 -58.67 -15.95
CA SER A 226 -17.46 -59.30 -17.19
C SER A 226 -16.79 -60.66 -17.52
N LYS A 227 -15.71 -61.06 -16.81
CA LYS A 227 -14.85 -62.21 -17.17
C LYS A 227 -14.76 -63.37 -16.15
N GLY A 228 -15.54 -63.40 -15.08
CA GLY A 228 -15.87 -64.67 -14.41
C GLY A 228 -15.61 -64.79 -12.90
N GLU A 229 -16.65 -65.32 -12.25
CA GLU A 229 -16.82 -66.09 -11.00
C GLU A 229 -15.97 -65.79 -9.73
N ASN A 230 -16.73 -65.54 -8.65
CA ASN A 230 -16.39 -65.44 -7.22
C ASN A 230 -15.81 -64.12 -6.69
N THR A 231 -16.53 -63.03 -6.93
CA THR A 231 -16.28 -61.66 -6.44
C THR A 231 -17.28 -61.20 -5.37
N LYS A 232 -17.51 -61.99 -4.32
CA LYS A 232 -18.25 -61.50 -3.14
C LYS A 232 -17.32 -61.14 -1.97
N ALA A 233 -16.32 -61.97 -1.71
CA ALA A 233 -15.34 -61.74 -0.63
C ALA A 233 -14.37 -60.57 -0.90
N VAL A 234 -14.03 -60.32 -2.16
CA VAL A 234 -13.16 -59.17 -2.54
C VAL A 234 -13.96 -57.86 -2.50
N LEU A 235 -15.23 -57.87 -2.90
CA LEU A 235 -16.12 -56.71 -2.85
C LEU A 235 -16.37 -56.25 -1.40
N ASP A 236 -16.67 -57.19 -0.50
CA ASP A 236 -16.91 -56.89 0.92
C ASP A 236 -15.64 -56.35 1.62
N SER A 237 -14.45 -56.85 1.25
CA SER A 237 -13.15 -56.36 1.77
C SER A 237 -12.79 -54.95 1.26
N THR A 238 -13.10 -54.65 0.00
CA THR A 238 -12.81 -53.34 -0.61
C THR A 238 -13.80 -52.27 -0.14
N ILE A 239 -15.08 -52.62 0.04
CA ILE A 239 -16.08 -51.72 0.66
C ILE A 239 -15.67 -51.40 2.11
N THR A 240 -15.26 -52.40 2.89
CA THR A 240 -14.77 -52.18 4.27
C THR A 240 -13.54 -51.25 4.30
N SER A 241 -12.66 -51.33 3.30
CA SER A 241 -11.47 -50.46 3.21
C SER A 241 -11.82 -49.03 2.77
N ALA A 242 -12.78 -48.86 1.86
CA ALA A 242 -13.29 -47.55 1.45
C ALA A 242 -14.09 -46.86 2.57
N GLU A 243 -14.85 -47.63 3.37
CA GLU A 243 -15.54 -47.13 4.57
C GLU A 243 -14.55 -46.73 5.67
N ASN A 244 -13.45 -47.47 5.85
CA ASN A 244 -12.38 -47.08 6.76
C ASN A 244 -11.64 -45.81 6.30
N ILE A 245 -11.39 -45.63 4.99
CA ILE A 245 -10.82 -44.39 4.44
C ILE A 245 -11.80 -43.22 4.62
N LYS A 246 -13.10 -43.43 4.42
CA LYS A 246 -14.14 -42.41 4.69
C LYS A 246 -14.17 -42.01 6.17
N SER A 247 -13.98 -42.97 7.07
CA SER A 247 -13.95 -42.76 8.53
C SER A 247 -12.64 -42.10 9.01
N GLU A 248 -11.48 -42.42 8.40
CA GLU A 248 -10.19 -41.76 8.66
C GLU A 248 -10.11 -40.34 8.08
N LEU A 249 -10.81 -40.06 6.96
CA LEU A 249 -10.90 -38.72 6.35
C LEU A 249 -11.87 -37.77 7.07
N LYS A 250 -12.56 -38.22 8.13
CA LYS A 250 -13.48 -37.41 8.96
C LYS A 250 -14.52 -36.61 8.16
N LEU A 251 -15.04 -37.17 7.07
CA LEU A 251 -15.93 -36.43 6.17
C LEU A 251 -17.27 -36.07 6.84
N GLU A 252 -17.79 -36.89 7.76
CA GLU A 252 -18.94 -36.53 8.60
C GLU A 252 -18.61 -35.38 9.58
N ASP A 253 -17.36 -35.21 10.05
CA ASP A 253 -16.97 -34.06 10.88
C ASP A 253 -16.84 -32.79 10.02
N CYS A 254 -16.36 -32.86 8.77
CA CYS A 254 -16.31 -31.71 7.86
C CYS A 254 -17.71 -31.24 7.43
N ILE A 255 -18.64 -32.16 7.15
CA ILE A 255 -20.03 -31.79 6.85
C ILE A 255 -20.72 -31.26 8.12
N SER A 256 -20.48 -31.88 9.28
CA SER A 256 -20.99 -31.37 10.56
C SER A 256 -20.37 -30.01 10.95
N GLU A 257 -19.10 -29.76 10.62
CA GLU A 257 -18.45 -28.46 10.79
C GLU A 257 -18.96 -27.44 9.79
N ASN A 258 -19.29 -27.82 8.56
CA ASN A 258 -19.85 -26.91 7.56
C ASN A 258 -21.32 -26.58 7.88
N GLU A 259 -22.13 -27.54 8.30
CA GLU A 259 -23.50 -27.30 8.81
C GLU A 259 -23.48 -26.53 10.14
N ARG A 260 -22.47 -26.76 11.01
CA ARG A 260 -22.23 -25.94 12.21
C ARG A 260 -21.72 -24.54 11.84
N ALA A 261 -20.93 -24.39 10.78
CA ALA A 261 -20.48 -23.11 10.26
C ALA A 261 -21.63 -22.34 9.63
N GLU A 262 -22.54 -22.98 8.89
CA GLU A 262 -23.76 -22.38 8.36
C GLU A 262 -24.73 -21.99 9.49
N LYS A 263 -24.94 -22.85 10.50
CA LYS A 263 -25.70 -22.47 11.71
C LYS A 263 -25.01 -21.38 12.54
N ASN A 264 -23.68 -21.36 12.59
CA ASN A 264 -22.93 -20.27 13.21
C ASN A 264 -22.99 -19.00 12.37
N ILE A 265 -23.10 -19.08 11.04
CA ILE A 265 -23.33 -17.94 10.14
C ILE A 265 -24.75 -17.42 10.31
N GLU A 266 -25.78 -18.28 10.37
CA GLU A 266 -27.16 -17.87 10.71
C GLU A 266 -27.26 -17.30 12.13
N GLN A 267 -26.51 -17.86 13.09
CA GLN A 267 -26.37 -17.29 14.44
C GLN A 267 -25.57 -15.99 14.44
N LEU A 268 -24.54 -15.82 13.60
CA LEU A 268 -23.78 -14.57 13.38
C LEU A 268 -24.60 -13.52 12.62
N GLU A 269 -25.57 -13.95 11.80
CA GLU A 269 -26.55 -13.13 11.07
C GLU A 269 -27.69 -12.68 12.01
N SER A 270 -28.12 -13.54 12.93
CA SER A 270 -29.01 -13.21 14.06
C SER A 270 -28.31 -12.33 15.09
N ASP A 271 -27.04 -12.63 15.38
CA ASP A 271 -26.14 -11.82 16.19
C ASP A 271 -25.61 -10.62 15.38
N ASN A 272 -26.01 -10.40 14.11
CA ASN A 272 -25.56 -9.29 13.25
C ASN A 272 -26.19 -7.95 13.64
N PHE A 273 -27.30 -7.99 14.40
CA PHE A 273 -27.76 -6.80 15.14
C PHE A 273 -26.74 -6.40 16.23
N ASN A 274 -25.97 -7.36 16.76
CA ASN A 274 -24.80 -7.11 17.61
C ASN A 274 -23.47 -7.06 16.82
N ALA A 275 -23.36 -7.62 15.61
CA ALA A 275 -22.15 -7.56 14.81
C ALA A 275 -22.01 -6.20 14.10
N GLU A 276 -23.07 -5.47 13.78
CA GLU A 276 -22.93 -4.03 13.48
C GLU A 276 -22.44 -3.23 14.70
N GLU A 277 -22.85 -3.59 15.92
CA GLU A 277 -22.37 -2.97 17.17
C GLU A 277 -20.93 -3.39 17.54
N ILE A 278 -20.53 -4.63 17.24
CA ILE A 278 -19.17 -5.17 17.41
C ILE A 278 -18.27 -4.73 16.26
N LEU A 279 -18.75 -4.59 15.03
CA LEU A 279 -17.99 -4.05 13.89
C LEU A 279 -17.85 -2.53 14.06
N TYR A 280 -18.88 -1.82 14.55
CA TYR A 280 -18.76 -0.44 15.04
C TYR A 280 -17.82 -0.36 16.23
N GLY A 281 -17.86 -1.33 17.15
CA GLY A 281 -16.96 -1.47 18.28
C GLY A 281 -15.51 -1.75 17.89
N VAL A 282 -15.28 -2.60 16.89
CA VAL A 282 -13.98 -2.99 16.34
C VAL A 282 -13.42 -1.89 15.45
N GLU A 283 -14.23 -1.26 14.60
CA GLU A 283 -13.84 -0.06 13.83
C GLU A 283 -13.57 1.14 14.77
N ASN A 284 -14.30 1.28 15.88
CA ASN A 284 -13.94 2.24 16.91
C ASN A 284 -12.68 1.81 17.65
N LEU A 285 -12.48 0.54 18.03
CA LEU A 285 -11.25 0.06 18.67
C LEU A 285 -10.04 0.22 17.75
N LYS A 286 -10.19 0.04 16.44
CA LYS A 286 -9.20 0.36 15.39
C LYS A 286 -8.92 1.85 15.23
N LYS A 287 -9.66 2.76 15.87
CA LYS A 287 -9.23 4.18 16.02
C LYS A 287 -8.32 4.36 17.22
N HIS A 288 -8.25 3.36 18.09
CA HIS A 288 -7.59 3.42 19.38
C HIS A 288 -6.38 2.49 19.51
N ILE A 289 -5.96 1.75 18.49
CA ILE A 289 -4.81 0.83 18.56
C ILE A 289 -3.50 1.53 18.14
N GLY A 290 -2.41 1.30 18.85
CA GLY A 290 -1.07 1.76 18.52
C GLY A 290 -0.05 0.64 18.62
N TYR A 291 1.13 0.83 18.04
CA TYR A 291 2.19 -0.17 18.06
C TYR A 291 3.36 0.24 18.97
N SER A 292 3.94 -0.73 19.67
CA SER A 292 5.18 -0.58 20.41
C SER A 292 6.35 -1.25 19.67
N GLU A 293 7.59 -0.91 20.04
CA GLU A 293 8.84 -1.40 19.44
C GLU A 293 8.92 -2.95 19.27
N ASN A 294 8.15 -3.72 20.04
CA ASN A 294 8.14 -5.19 19.98
C ASN A 294 6.93 -5.78 19.22
N GLY A 295 6.19 -4.98 18.45
CA GLY A 295 4.96 -5.41 17.77
C GLY A 295 3.78 -5.68 18.71
N LYS A 296 3.89 -5.34 19.99
CA LYS A 296 2.74 -5.37 20.91
C LYS A 296 1.88 -4.15 20.68
N CYS A 297 0.58 -4.37 20.48
CA CYS A 297 -0.40 -3.31 20.40
C CYS A 297 -0.64 -2.69 21.78
N PHE A 298 -0.81 -1.38 21.83
CA PHE A 298 -1.33 -0.65 22.99
C PHE A 298 -2.59 0.12 22.58
N PHE A 299 -3.37 0.60 23.55
CA PHE A 299 -4.56 1.40 23.27
C PHE A 299 -4.35 2.87 23.60
N ALA A 300 -4.63 3.76 22.66
CA ALA A 300 -4.70 5.21 22.84
C ALA A 300 -5.75 5.85 21.93
N LYS A 301 -6.53 6.78 22.48
CA LYS A 301 -7.51 7.59 21.76
C LYS A 301 -6.81 8.55 20.80
N LEU A 302 -7.10 8.42 19.51
CA LEU A 302 -6.65 9.33 18.46
C LEU A 302 -7.82 10.20 17.98
N ASP A 303 -7.62 11.52 17.95
CA ASP A 303 -8.48 12.41 17.18
C ASP A 303 -8.07 12.32 15.71
N THR A 304 -8.86 11.59 14.93
CA THR A 304 -8.62 11.31 13.51
C THR A 304 -8.75 12.57 12.62
N THR A 305 -9.34 13.64 13.13
CA THR A 305 -9.45 14.91 12.38
C THR A 305 -8.14 15.67 12.39
N THR A 306 -7.42 15.60 13.51
CA THR A 306 -6.20 16.37 13.74
C THR A 306 -4.94 15.51 13.72
N GLY A 307 -5.07 14.18 13.85
CA GLY A 307 -3.96 13.27 14.08
C GLY A 307 -3.40 13.38 15.50
N THR A 308 -4.19 13.85 16.47
CA THR A 308 -3.73 14.09 17.85
C THR A 308 -3.99 12.90 18.74
N VAL A 309 -2.97 12.36 19.41
CA VAL A 309 -3.17 11.36 20.46
C VAL A 309 -3.73 12.06 21.69
N VAL A 310 -4.98 11.81 22.02
CA VAL A 310 -5.70 12.51 23.10
C VAL A 310 -5.44 11.87 24.45
N GLU A 311 -5.39 10.54 24.50
CA GLU A 311 -5.33 9.79 25.77
C GLU A 311 -4.80 8.38 25.55
N CYS A 312 -3.87 7.93 26.38
CA CYS A 312 -3.43 6.56 26.47
C CYS A 312 -4.38 5.79 27.40
N LEU A 313 -5.02 4.76 26.84
CA LEU A 313 -5.95 3.89 27.54
C LEU A 313 -5.25 2.69 28.18
N ASP A 314 -4.10 2.30 27.63
CA ASP A 314 -3.27 1.21 28.14
C ASP A 314 -2.24 1.71 29.16
N ARG A 315 -2.49 1.45 30.45
CA ARG A 315 -1.59 1.86 31.54
C ARG A 315 -0.40 0.92 31.75
N ASP A 316 -0.39 -0.22 31.08
CA ASP A 316 0.70 -1.22 31.16
C ASP A 316 1.67 -1.12 29.98
N VAL A 317 1.38 -0.23 29.02
CA VAL A 317 2.27 0.05 27.90
C VAL A 317 3.66 0.45 28.40
N ARG A 318 4.69 -0.25 27.89
CA ARG A 318 6.08 0.01 28.26
C ARG A 318 6.82 0.91 27.28
N LYS A 319 6.52 0.80 26.00
CA LYS A 319 7.13 1.63 24.95
C LYS A 319 6.09 1.99 23.92
N VAL A 320 6.20 3.18 23.35
CA VAL A 320 5.32 3.66 22.28
C VAL A 320 6.16 4.22 21.14
N ASP A 321 5.85 3.81 19.92
CA ASP A 321 6.49 4.31 18.71
C ASP A 321 5.43 5.00 17.83
N PHE A 322 5.60 6.30 17.60
CA PHE A 322 4.72 7.10 16.74
C PHE A 322 5.33 7.33 15.35
N SER A 323 6.51 6.78 15.04
CA SER A 323 7.21 7.02 13.78
C SER A 323 6.47 6.51 12.54
N GLU A 324 5.67 5.46 12.70
CA GLU A 324 4.85 4.87 11.64
C GLU A 324 3.35 5.21 11.83
N GLY A 325 3.03 6.17 12.69
CA GLY A 325 1.66 6.56 13.01
C GLY A 325 0.89 5.56 13.88
N LEU A 326 -0.45 5.68 13.89
CA LEU A 326 -1.37 4.80 14.63
C LEU A 326 -2.51 4.34 13.70
N ASN A 327 -2.65 3.03 13.51
CA ASN A 327 -3.61 2.41 12.57
C ASN A 327 -3.60 2.99 11.15
N GLY A 328 -2.40 3.25 10.61
CA GLY A 328 -2.23 3.80 9.26
C GLY A 328 -2.59 5.29 9.15
N MET A 329 -2.86 5.97 10.27
CA MET A 329 -2.98 7.42 10.34
C MET A 329 -1.72 8.05 10.95
N ASN A 330 -1.28 9.16 10.36
CA ASN A 330 -0.14 9.90 10.89
C ASN A 330 -0.48 10.53 12.24
N VAL A 331 0.49 10.50 13.16
CA VAL A 331 0.38 11.18 14.45
C VAL A 331 1.02 12.55 14.31
N ASN A 332 0.19 13.59 14.33
CA ASN A 332 0.62 14.97 14.12
C ASN A 332 0.91 15.69 15.44
N ALA A 333 0.32 15.22 16.54
CA ALA A 333 0.43 15.85 17.85
C ALA A 333 0.23 14.86 19.00
N ILE A 334 0.88 15.14 20.13
CA ILE A 334 0.58 14.49 21.40
C ILE A 334 -0.26 15.46 22.22
N GLY A 335 -1.47 15.04 22.57
CA GLY A 335 -2.45 15.86 23.26
C GLY A 335 -2.08 16.15 24.71
N LYS A 336 -2.81 17.12 25.27
CA LYS A 336 -2.74 17.49 26.68
C LYS A 336 -3.04 16.27 27.58
N TYR A 337 -2.16 15.97 28.52
CA TYR A 337 -2.24 14.81 29.43
C TYR A 337 -2.30 13.43 28.76
N ALA A 338 -1.98 13.31 27.47
CA ALA A 338 -2.23 12.08 26.72
C ALA A 338 -1.61 10.83 27.38
N PHE A 339 -0.40 10.93 27.93
CA PHE A 339 0.33 9.87 28.61
C PHE A 339 0.64 10.23 30.07
N ALA A 340 -0.08 11.20 30.64
CA ALA A 340 0.15 11.62 32.02
C ALA A 340 -0.14 10.47 32.98
N GLY A 341 0.80 10.21 33.91
CA GLY A 341 0.69 9.15 34.90
C GLY A 341 0.84 7.72 34.35
N CYS A 342 1.24 7.53 33.09
CA CYS A 342 1.55 6.19 32.55
C CYS A 342 2.86 5.66 33.16
N SER A 343 2.81 5.17 34.41
CA SER A 343 3.99 4.81 35.21
C SER A 343 4.80 3.62 34.67
N ASN A 344 4.21 2.81 33.78
CA ASN A 344 4.91 1.68 33.14
C ASN A 344 5.60 2.07 31.83
N LEU A 345 5.28 3.24 31.26
CA LEU A 345 5.81 3.72 29.99
C LEU A 345 7.24 4.21 30.19
N ILE A 346 8.22 3.43 29.75
CA ILE A 346 9.65 3.69 29.95
C ILE A 346 10.34 4.36 28.75
N GLY A 347 9.77 4.27 27.54
CA GLY A 347 10.36 4.86 26.34
C GLY A 347 9.33 5.28 25.29
N ILE A 348 9.67 6.32 24.53
CA ILE A 348 8.86 6.82 23.40
C ILE A 348 9.74 7.11 22.19
N GLU A 349 9.23 6.84 20.99
CA GLU A 349 9.79 7.31 19.73
C GLU A 349 8.80 8.28 19.05
N LEU A 350 9.23 9.52 18.86
CA LEU A 350 8.45 10.55 18.17
C LEU A 350 8.75 10.51 16.67
N GLY A 351 7.70 10.45 15.85
CA GLY A 351 7.80 10.44 14.39
C GLY A 351 8.11 11.81 13.77
N THR A 352 8.43 11.79 12.47
CA THR A 352 8.71 13.00 11.67
C THR A 352 7.50 13.92 11.53
N ASP A 353 6.28 13.36 11.60
CA ASP A 353 5.01 14.10 11.52
C ASP A 353 4.58 14.77 12.84
N VAL A 354 5.20 14.43 13.97
CA VAL A 354 4.83 15.01 15.27
C VAL A 354 5.30 16.47 15.33
N THR A 355 4.35 17.40 15.30
CA THR A 355 4.61 18.84 15.28
C THR A 355 4.35 19.54 16.61
N SER A 356 3.58 18.93 17.52
CA SER A 356 3.28 19.54 18.83
C SER A 356 3.14 18.52 19.96
N ILE A 357 3.54 18.94 21.16
CA ILE A 357 3.43 18.17 22.41
C ILE A 357 2.69 19.03 23.43
N GLY A 358 1.50 18.59 23.82
CA GLY A 358 0.56 19.33 24.65
C GLY A 358 0.93 19.38 26.13
N LYS A 359 0.23 20.25 26.86
CA LYS A 359 0.50 20.49 28.27
C LYS A 359 0.42 19.21 29.08
N ASN A 360 1.45 18.96 29.88
CA ASN A 360 1.55 17.77 30.73
C ASN A 360 1.39 16.44 29.97
N ALA A 361 1.68 16.40 28.65
CA ALA A 361 1.48 15.22 27.81
C ALA A 361 2.07 13.93 28.41
N PHE A 362 3.27 13.98 28.98
CA PHE A 362 3.97 12.83 29.58
C PHE A 362 4.24 13.01 31.08
N SER A 363 3.54 13.95 31.74
CA SER A 363 3.83 14.30 33.13
C SER A 363 3.59 13.10 34.07
N GLY A 364 4.56 12.78 34.93
CA GLY A 364 4.48 11.67 35.89
C GLY A 364 4.44 10.28 35.24
N SER A 365 4.83 10.15 33.98
CA SER A 365 5.01 8.86 33.32
C SER A 365 6.31 8.18 33.77
N GLY A 366 6.42 6.86 33.58
CA GLY A 366 7.60 6.08 33.98
C GLY A 366 8.80 6.23 33.05
N LEU A 367 8.88 7.32 32.28
CA LEU A 367 9.85 7.49 31.21
C LEU A 367 11.26 7.57 31.78
N THR A 368 12.11 6.64 31.35
CA THR A 368 13.51 6.50 31.76
C THR A 368 14.49 6.47 30.59
N GLU A 369 14.03 6.10 29.39
CA GLU A 369 14.87 6.08 28.18
C GLU A 369 15.04 7.49 27.59
N ASP A 370 16.11 7.72 26.84
CA ASP A 370 16.36 9.01 26.18
C ASP A 370 15.15 9.42 25.32
N ILE A 371 14.64 10.62 25.53
CA ILE A 371 13.60 11.23 24.68
C ILE A 371 14.29 12.13 23.68
N VAL A 372 14.02 11.94 22.39
CA VAL A 372 14.47 12.84 21.34
C VAL A 372 13.27 13.65 20.87
N ILE A 373 13.31 14.96 21.01
CA ILE A 373 12.31 15.87 20.43
C ILE A 373 12.76 16.17 19.00
N PRO A 374 12.03 15.71 17.96
CA PRO A 374 12.45 15.88 16.57
C PRO A 374 12.52 17.36 16.15
N PRO A 375 13.30 17.69 15.10
CA PRO A 375 13.45 19.06 14.62
C PRO A 375 12.16 19.68 14.06
N TYR A 376 11.13 18.87 13.79
CA TYR A 376 9.84 19.29 13.22
C TYR A 376 8.84 19.76 14.27
N VAL A 377 9.13 19.53 15.56
CA VAL A 377 8.28 20.02 16.66
C VAL A 377 8.35 21.55 16.70
N THR A 378 7.19 22.19 16.66
CA THR A 378 7.03 23.66 16.65
C THR A 378 6.40 24.19 17.94
N SER A 379 5.83 23.31 18.77
CA SER A 379 5.28 23.67 20.07
C SER A 379 5.46 22.54 21.07
N VAL A 380 5.98 22.89 22.24
CA VAL A 380 5.94 22.04 23.44
C VAL A 380 5.31 22.88 24.53
N GLU A 381 4.22 22.42 25.11
CA GLU A 381 3.51 23.18 26.13
C GLU A 381 4.01 22.88 27.55
N SER A 382 3.60 23.73 28.50
CA SER A 382 4.05 23.67 29.88
C SER A 382 3.87 22.28 30.51
N GLY A 383 4.91 21.80 31.19
CA GLY A 383 4.94 20.57 31.97
C GLY A 383 4.86 19.29 31.16
N ALA A 384 4.98 19.36 29.82
CA ALA A 384 4.95 18.20 28.93
C ALA A 384 5.79 17.01 29.43
N PHE A 385 6.91 17.28 30.10
CA PHE A 385 7.86 16.30 30.60
C PHE A 385 8.18 16.49 32.10
N ASN A 386 7.19 16.89 32.92
CA ASN A 386 7.36 16.97 34.37
C ASN A 386 7.38 15.58 35.02
N ASP A 387 8.19 15.40 36.06
CA ASP A 387 8.22 14.19 36.89
C ASP A 387 8.54 12.92 36.09
N ILE A 388 9.51 13.01 35.18
CA ILE A 388 10.09 11.87 34.46
C ILE A 388 11.61 11.79 34.70
N ASP A 389 12.19 10.61 34.52
CA ASP A 389 13.63 10.35 34.71
C ASP A 389 14.42 10.40 33.40
N SER A 390 13.74 10.42 32.25
CA SER A 390 14.36 10.49 30.93
C SER A 390 15.23 11.73 30.71
N LYS A 391 16.36 11.52 30.02
CA LYS A 391 17.14 12.60 29.41
C LYS A 391 16.48 13.08 28.11
N ILE A 392 16.32 14.40 27.96
CA ILE A 392 15.59 15.03 26.85
C ILE A 392 16.57 15.69 25.88
N TYR A 393 16.71 15.13 24.69
CA TYR A 393 17.53 15.68 23.61
C TYR A 393 16.65 16.51 22.68
N ASN A 394 16.69 17.84 22.85
CA ASN A 394 15.87 18.76 22.08
C ASN A 394 16.54 19.13 20.75
N LEU A 395 16.08 18.57 19.63
CA LEU A 395 16.58 18.89 18.30
C LEU A 395 15.74 19.98 17.60
N SER A 396 14.63 20.39 18.19
CA SER A 396 13.71 21.39 17.66
C SER A 396 14.24 22.81 17.78
N ASP A 397 13.49 23.77 17.23
CA ASP A 397 13.74 25.21 17.42
C ASP A 397 12.96 25.75 18.64
N VAL A 398 12.14 24.91 19.30
CA VAL A 398 11.40 25.26 20.51
C VAL A 398 12.36 25.29 21.69
N GLU A 399 12.34 26.36 22.47
CA GLU A 399 13.10 26.44 23.71
C GLU A 399 12.46 25.54 24.78
N ILE A 400 13.21 24.54 25.25
CA ILE A 400 12.79 23.67 26.35
C ILE A 400 13.53 24.12 27.60
N THR A 401 12.77 24.57 28.59
CA THR A 401 13.29 25.16 29.82
C THR A 401 12.81 24.42 31.05
N GLU A 402 13.71 24.28 32.01
CA GLU A 402 13.39 23.81 33.36
C GLU A 402 12.36 24.74 34.03
N GLY A 403 11.44 24.16 34.81
CA GLY A 403 10.36 24.87 35.49
C GLY A 403 9.17 25.24 34.59
N THR A 404 9.36 25.24 33.27
CA THR A 404 8.25 25.46 32.31
C THR A 404 7.83 24.15 31.66
N HIS A 405 8.75 23.39 31.06
CA HIS A 405 8.44 22.20 30.24
C HIS A 405 8.80 20.88 30.93
N CYS A 406 9.86 20.89 31.73
CA CYS A 406 10.36 19.78 32.55
C CYS A 406 10.88 20.32 33.89
N ASN A 407 11.12 19.46 34.89
CA ASN A 407 11.49 19.89 36.25
C ASN A 407 12.77 19.25 36.83
N ASN A 408 13.47 18.38 36.08
CA ASN A 408 14.58 17.57 36.60
C ASN A 408 15.97 17.88 36.00
N ASN A 409 16.22 19.05 35.40
CA ASN A 409 17.50 19.36 34.72
C ASN A 409 18.02 18.28 33.74
N ASN A 410 17.12 17.47 33.17
CA ASN A 410 17.47 16.33 32.33
C ASN A 410 17.66 16.69 30.85
N ILE A 411 17.95 17.96 30.51
CA ILE A 411 18.09 18.38 29.11
C ILE A 411 19.48 18.00 28.59
N GLY A 412 19.52 17.38 27.41
CA GLY A 412 20.74 16.98 26.73
C GLY A 412 21.61 18.17 26.36
N GLU A 413 22.90 18.05 26.64
CA GLU A 413 23.88 19.09 26.33
C GLU A 413 24.19 19.14 24.82
N ILE A 414 24.37 20.36 24.32
CA ILE A 414 24.94 20.61 23.00
C ILE A 414 26.44 20.33 23.08
N VAL A 415 26.90 19.31 22.37
CA VAL A 415 28.30 18.87 22.31
C VAL A 415 29.08 19.74 21.32
N SER A 416 28.49 19.98 20.15
CA SER A 416 29.07 20.84 19.11
C SER A 416 27.94 21.44 18.27
N GLN A 417 28.15 22.63 17.72
CA GLN A 417 27.23 23.25 16.79
C GLN A 417 27.99 24.22 15.89
N GLY A 418 27.48 24.42 14.68
CA GLY A 418 28.15 25.29 13.71
C GLY A 418 27.42 25.40 12.39
N SER A 419 28.11 25.96 11.40
CA SER A 419 27.62 26.10 10.03
C SER A 419 28.12 24.92 9.19
N LEU A 420 27.23 24.34 8.37
CA LEU A 420 27.56 23.43 7.27
C LEU A 420 27.42 24.14 5.91
N GLY A 421 27.50 25.46 5.86
CA GLY A 421 27.22 26.26 4.66
C GLY A 421 26.63 27.62 5.02
N ASN A 422 26.29 28.42 4.01
CA ASN A 422 25.78 29.78 4.25
C ASN A 422 24.47 29.77 5.06
N ASP A 423 23.53 28.91 4.66
CA ASP A 423 22.18 28.84 5.22
C ASP A 423 21.86 27.45 5.80
N VAL A 424 22.90 26.62 6.02
CA VAL A 424 22.78 25.28 6.62
C VAL A 424 23.62 25.25 7.89
N THR A 425 23.03 24.78 8.99
CA THR A 425 23.70 24.65 10.30
C THR A 425 23.55 23.24 10.83
N TYR A 426 24.37 22.90 11.82
CA TYR A 426 24.24 21.66 12.56
C TYR A 426 24.31 21.89 14.07
N ALA A 427 23.73 20.96 14.81
CA ALA A 427 23.98 20.76 16.23
C ALA A 427 24.11 19.27 16.51
N LEU A 428 25.09 18.92 17.33
CA LEU A 428 25.27 17.60 17.93
C LEU A 428 24.86 17.71 19.39
N ILE A 429 23.81 16.98 19.77
CA ILE A 429 23.22 17.01 21.11
C ILE A 429 23.30 15.59 21.67
N GLY A 430 24.24 15.36 22.59
CA GLY A 430 24.72 14.02 22.92
C GLY A 430 25.17 13.22 21.69
N LYS A 431 24.40 12.18 21.34
CA LYS A 431 24.66 11.26 20.21
C LYS A 431 23.78 11.53 18.98
N TYR A 432 23.00 12.60 19.01
CA TYR A 432 22.02 12.94 17.97
C TYR A 432 22.51 14.16 17.18
N PHE A 433 22.67 13.99 15.87
CA PHE A 433 23.14 15.04 14.97
C PHE A 433 21.96 15.61 14.19
N VAL A 434 21.70 16.90 14.28
CA VAL A 434 20.63 17.58 13.55
C VAL A 434 21.21 18.57 12.55
N VAL A 435 20.73 18.53 11.30
CA VAL A 435 21.01 19.50 10.25
C VAL A 435 19.77 20.34 10.01
N LYS A 436 19.94 21.67 10.03
CA LYS A 436 18.87 22.66 9.85
C LYS A 436 19.23 23.62 8.72
N GLY A 437 18.20 24.25 8.14
CA GLY A 437 18.36 25.29 7.14
C GLY A 437 18.14 24.80 5.71
N THR A 438 18.54 25.61 4.73
CA THR A 438 18.26 25.37 3.30
C THR A 438 19.51 25.47 2.46
N GLY A 439 19.64 24.60 1.46
CA GLY A 439 20.76 24.60 0.51
C GLY A 439 21.70 23.41 0.68
N PHE A 440 22.95 23.58 0.24
CA PHE A 440 23.92 22.50 0.20
C PHE A 440 24.81 22.48 1.45
N MET A 441 25.22 21.29 1.87
CA MET A 441 26.23 21.12 2.92
C MET A 441 27.64 21.29 2.34
N ASP A 442 28.52 22.05 3.00
CA ASP A 442 29.90 22.30 2.59
C ASP A 442 30.86 21.32 3.27
N PHE A 443 31.57 20.52 2.47
CA PHE A 443 32.50 19.51 2.97
C PHE A 443 33.68 20.11 3.77
N ASN A 444 34.00 21.40 3.56
CA ASN A 444 35.07 22.06 4.32
C ASN A 444 34.70 22.30 5.79
N LYS A 445 33.43 22.07 6.17
CA LYS A 445 32.93 22.25 7.54
C LYS A 445 32.93 20.96 8.37
N ILE A 446 33.31 19.82 7.78
CA ILE A 446 33.32 18.52 8.45
C ILE A 446 34.32 18.49 9.62
N SER A 447 35.43 19.26 9.52
CA SER A 447 36.43 19.35 10.60
C SER A 447 35.82 19.75 11.94
N ASP A 448 34.74 20.54 11.93
CA ASP A 448 34.14 21.16 13.11
C ASP A 448 33.49 20.13 14.07
N TYR A 449 33.18 18.92 13.58
CA TYR A 449 32.62 17.83 14.38
C TYR A 449 33.30 16.47 14.15
N SER A 450 34.39 16.43 13.38
CA SER A 450 35.07 15.18 13.00
C SER A 450 35.54 14.33 14.19
N GLU A 451 35.90 14.95 15.32
CA GLU A 451 36.27 14.23 16.54
C GLU A 451 35.11 13.44 17.18
N TYR A 452 33.87 13.81 16.87
CA TYR A 452 32.65 13.17 17.38
C TYR A 452 32.02 12.19 16.39
N ILE A 453 32.56 12.03 15.18
CA ILE A 453 31.90 11.30 14.09
C ILE A 453 31.50 9.87 14.47
N THR A 454 32.34 9.19 15.27
CA THR A 454 32.09 7.81 15.73
C THR A 454 31.05 7.74 16.86
N SER A 455 30.69 8.85 17.50
CA SER A 455 29.69 8.90 18.57
C SER A 455 28.27 9.12 18.07
N ILE A 456 28.10 9.57 16.83
CA ILE A 456 26.79 9.89 16.25
C ILE A 456 26.01 8.59 16.03
N LYS A 457 24.84 8.50 16.66
CA LYS A 457 23.96 7.33 16.59
C LYS A 457 22.81 7.52 15.60
N LYS A 458 22.27 8.73 15.49
CA LYS A 458 21.13 9.07 14.63
C LYS A 458 21.29 10.49 14.09
N VAL A 459 20.98 10.64 12.80
CA VAL A 459 21.06 11.91 12.07
C VAL A 459 19.65 12.33 11.67
N TYR A 460 19.33 13.60 11.91
CA TYR A 460 18.09 14.24 11.49
C TYR A 460 18.41 15.36 10.50
N ILE A 461 17.84 15.31 9.30
CA ILE A 461 18.04 16.34 8.27
C ILE A 461 16.69 17.00 8.02
N LYS A 462 16.58 18.30 8.32
CA LYS A 462 15.36 19.07 8.07
C LYS A 462 15.18 19.31 6.56
N ASN A 463 13.93 19.40 6.12
CA ASN A 463 13.60 19.77 4.74
C ASN A 463 14.25 21.10 4.37
N GLY A 464 14.72 21.19 3.13
CA GLY A 464 15.44 22.36 2.63
C GLY A 464 16.89 22.07 2.25
N VAL A 465 17.49 21.02 2.82
CA VAL A 465 18.80 20.52 2.39
C VAL A 465 18.68 19.88 1.01
N THR A 466 19.53 20.28 0.07
CA THR A 466 19.45 19.83 -1.33
C THR A 466 20.50 18.79 -1.70
N ALA A 467 21.55 18.62 -0.90
CA ALA A 467 22.60 17.64 -1.18
C ALA A 467 23.34 17.19 0.10
N ILE A 468 23.72 15.91 0.14
CA ILE A 468 24.66 15.37 1.12
C ILE A 468 26.06 15.40 0.52
N CYS A 469 26.95 16.16 1.15
CA CYS A 469 28.26 16.44 0.61
C CYS A 469 29.26 15.30 0.86
N ARG A 470 30.41 15.43 0.19
CA ARG A 470 31.46 14.40 0.22
C ARG A 470 31.90 14.14 1.65
N SER A 471 31.97 12.87 2.04
CA SER A 471 32.44 12.42 3.35
C SER A 471 31.69 12.97 4.57
N MET A 472 30.48 13.54 4.41
CA MET A 472 29.72 14.16 5.50
C MET A 472 29.56 13.25 6.73
N PHE A 473 29.29 11.97 6.51
CA PHE A 473 29.15 10.96 7.57
C PHE A 473 30.18 9.83 7.41
N ASP A 474 31.33 10.11 6.81
CA ASP A 474 32.42 9.15 6.64
C ASP A 474 32.97 8.70 8.00
N GLY A 475 32.96 7.40 8.25
CA GLY A 475 33.37 6.80 9.51
C GLY A 475 32.36 6.95 10.64
N CYS A 476 31.10 7.31 10.36
CA CYS A 476 30.01 7.40 11.34
C CYS A 476 29.57 5.99 11.78
N SER A 477 30.46 5.28 12.48
CA SER A 477 30.40 3.83 12.67
C SER A 477 29.24 3.36 13.55
N ASN A 478 28.68 4.25 14.38
CA ASN A 478 27.54 3.98 15.27
C ASN A 478 26.18 4.44 14.70
N LEU A 479 26.14 5.01 13.49
CA LEU A 479 24.89 5.39 12.83
C LEU A 479 24.09 4.13 12.48
N GLU A 480 22.90 3.97 13.05
CA GLU A 480 22.09 2.75 12.85
C GLU A 480 21.09 2.89 11.70
N LYS A 481 20.50 4.07 11.55
CA LYS A 481 19.49 4.38 10.54
C LYS A 481 19.63 5.83 10.07
N ILE A 482 19.28 6.08 8.81
CA ILE A 482 19.12 7.45 8.32
C ILE A 482 17.96 7.57 7.34
N GLU A 483 17.20 8.64 7.49
CA GLU A 483 16.15 9.06 6.56
C GLU A 483 16.62 10.32 5.83
N ILE A 484 16.75 10.20 4.51
CA ILE A 484 17.12 11.34 3.66
C ILE A 484 15.83 12.08 3.28
N PRO A 485 15.71 13.40 3.54
CA PRO A 485 14.48 14.12 3.30
C PRO A 485 14.24 14.37 1.81
N GLU A 486 12.96 14.47 1.44
CA GLU A 486 12.53 14.92 0.12
C GLU A 486 13.15 16.29 -0.21
N GLY A 487 13.60 16.44 -1.46
CA GLY A 487 14.31 17.63 -1.94
C GLY A 487 15.83 17.49 -1.96
N VAL A 488 16.40 16.47 -1.30
CA VAL A 488 17.79 16.08 -1.55
C VAL A 488 17.89 15.47 -2.95
N THR A 489 18.75 16.02 -3.81
CA THR A 489 18.93 15.56 -5.19
C THR A 489 20.21 14.73 -5.38
N ASN A 490 21.18 14.88 -4.47
CA ASN A 490 22.52 14.30 -4.61
C ASN A 490 23.06 13.75 -3.30
N ILE A 491 23.59 12.52 -3.34
CA ILE A 491 24.41 11.91 -2.29
C ILE A 491 25.84 11.77 -2.84
N SER A 492 26.77 12.53 -2.28
CA SER A 492 28.13 12.66 -2.84
C SER A 492 29.07 11.52 -2.44
N ASN A 493 30.27 11.51 -3.04
CA ASN A 493 31.28 10.49 -2.78
C ASN A 493 31.54 10.30 -1.28
N LEU A 494 31.69 9.05 -0.84
CA LEU A 494 32.01 8.69 0.55
C LEU A 494 31.01 9.18 1.61
N ALA A 495 29.81 9.65 1.23
CA ALA A 495 28.88 10.31 2.16
C ALA A 495 28.57 9.48 3.42
N PHE A 496 28.46 8.15 3.31
CA PHE A 496 28.26 7.20 4.40
C PHE A 496 29.31 6.09 4.41
N ASN A 497 30.51 6.36 3.90
CA ASN A 497 31.59 5.38 3.89
C ASN A 497 31.92 4.95 5.33
N GLY A 498 32.04 3.65 5.61
CA GLY A 498 32.40 3.15 6.93
C GLY A 498 31.33 3.32 8.00
N CYS A 499 30.08 3.63 7.65
CA CYS A 499 28.95 3.60 8.58
C CYS A 499 28.59 2.15 8.94
N SER A 500 29.46 1.48 9.69
CA SER A 500 29.42 0.02 9.86
C SER A 500 28.15 -0.51 10.51
N MET A 501 27.50 0.26 11.39
CA MET A 501 26.24 -0.13 12.04
C MET A 501 24.99 0.29 11.26
N LEU A 502 25.13 0.93 10.09
CA LEU A 502 24.00 1.43 9.31
C LEU A 502 23.23 0.25 8.72
N ARG A 503 22.03 0.01 9.25
CA ARG A 503 21.17 -1.12 8.88
C ARG A 503 20.09 -0.75 7.87
N GLU A 504 19.67 0.51 7.87
CA GLU A 504 18.55 1.01 7.09
C GLU A 504 18.85 2.43 6.57
N VAL A 505 18.60 2.63 5.27
CA VAL A 505 18.70 3.94 4.61
C VAL A 505 17.44 4.16 3.79
N LYS A 506 16.63 5.16 4.18
CA LYS A 506 15.47 5.60 3.39
C LYS A 506 15.94 6.70 2.42
N ILE A 507 16.00 6.39 1.13
CA ILE A 507 16.41 7.31 0.06
C ILE A 507 15.18 7.75 -0.74
N PRO A 508 14.86 9.06 -0.83
CA PRO A 508 13.68 9.55 -1.54
C PRO A 508 13.91 9.56 -3.05
N ASN A 509 12.81 9.55 -3.80
CA ASN A 509 12.85 9.58 -5.27
C ASN A 509 13.37 10.90 -5.84
N SER A 510 13.45 11.97 -5.04
CA SER A 510 14.11 13.21 -5.42
C SER A 510 15.62 13.05 -5.68
N VAL A 511 16.25 12.00 -5.13
CA VAL A 511 17.67 11.72 -5.35
C VAL A 511 17.88 11.20 -6.76
N THR A 512 18.62 11.96 -7.57
CA THR A 512 18.93 11.61 -8.96
C THR A 512 20.33 11.04 -9.14
N ALA A 513 21.23 11.28 -8.17
CA ALA A 513 22.58 10.74 -8.21
C ALA A 513 23.09 10.34 -6.82
N ILE A 514 23.64 9.13 -6.75
CA ILE A 514 24.40 8.59 -5.63
C ILE A 514 25.80 8.30 -6.18
N GLN A 515 26.82 8.95 -5.62
CA GLN A 515 28.18 8.91 -6.18
C GLN A 515 29.01 7.74 -5.61
N SER A 516 30.25 7.62 -6.11
CA SER A 516 31.13 6.51 -5.79
C SER A 516 31.40 6.37 -4.29
N ARG A 517 31.46 5.12 -3.82
CA ARG A 517 31.73 4.78 -2.41
C ARG A 517 30.75 5.36 -1.39
N ALA A 518 29.56 5.82 -1.80
CA ALA A 518 28.60 6.45 -0.89
C ALA A 518 28.24 5.54 0.31
N PHE A 519 28.16 4.23 0.12
CA PHE A 519 27.84 3.24 1.17
C PHE A 519 28.91 2.14 1.29
N THR A 520 30.16 2.42 0.93
CA THR A 520 31.26 1.46 1.13
C THR A 520 31.40 1.13 2.61
N ASP A 521 31.65 -0.13 2.96
CA ASP A 521 31.83 -0.61 4.34
C ASP A 521 30.62 -0.41 5.27
N CYS A 522 29.41 -0.21 4.74
CA CYS A 522 28.17 -0.32 5.50
C CYS A 522 27.85 -1.80 5.75
N VAL A 523 28.67 -2.46 6.57
CA VAL A 523 28.68 -3.93 6.73
C VAL A 523 27.36 -4.50 7.24
N SER A 524 26.60 -3.73 8.05
CA SER A 524 25.28 -4.10 8.58
C SER A 524 24.09 -3.66 7.72
N LEU A 525 24.32 -3.03 6.56
CA LEU A 525 23.23 -2.59 5.68
C LEU A 525 22.54 -3.80 5.09
N LYS A 526 21.27 -4.02 5.44
CA LYS A 526 20.53 -5.23 5.03
C LYS A 526 19.78 -5.07 3.72
N THR A 527 19.12 -3.92 3.57
CA THR A 527 18.31 -3.59 2.40
C THR A 527 18.52 -2.12 2.07
N VAL A 528 18.37 -1.79 0.79
CA VAL A 528 18.36 -0.41 0.29
C VAL A 528 17.39 -0.33 -0.87
N VAL A 529 16.52 0.67 -0.83
CA VAL A 529 15.66 1.02 -1.96
C VAL A 529 16.35 2.15 -2.71
N LEU A 530 16.78 1.86 -3.94
CA LEU A 530 17.38 2.85 -4.82
C LEU A 530 16.28 3.72 -5.46
N PRO A 531 16.53 5.03 -5.66
CA PRO A 531 15.52 5.94 -6.19
C PRO A 531 15.21 5.64 -7.66
N ILE A 532 13.94 5.76 -8.05
CA ILE A 532 13.44 5.36 -9.38
C ILE A 532 14.10 6.08 -10.57
N GLY A 533 14.72 7.24 -10.32
CA GLY A 533 15.41 8.05 -11.33
C GLY A 533 16.92 7.77 -11.45
N LEU A 534 17.47 6.85 -10.64
CA LEU A 534 18.90 6.57 -10.64
C LEU A 534 19.35 5.98 -11.98
N THR A 535 20.36 6.57 -12.61
CA THR A 535 20.86 6.14 -13.92
C THR A 535 22.11 5.28 -13.85
N VAL A 536 22.85 5.32 -12.75
CA VAL A 536 24.13 4.64 -12.57
C VAL A 536 24.23 4.07 -11.16
N VAL A 537 24.61 2.79 -11.04
CA VAL A 537 25.12 2.24 -9.78
C VAL A 537 26.64 2.46 -9.78
N ALA A 538 27.06 3.53 -9.11
CA ALA A 538 28.41 4.08 -9.20
C ALA A 538 29.52 3.19 -8.61
N ASN A 539 30.78 3.52 -8.95
CA ASN A 539 31.96 2.77 -8.53
C ASN A 539 31.98 2.51 -7.02
N ASN A 540 32.14 1.25 -6.63
CA ASN A 540 32.24 0.82 -5.24
C ASN A 540 31.06 1.25 -4.33
N MET A 541 29.89 1.58 -4.89
CA MET A 541 28.78 2.17 -4.12
C MET A 541 28.42 1.37 -2.86
N PHE A 542 28.36 0.04 -2.97
CA PHE A 542 28.07 -0.91 -1.88
C PHE A 542 29.25 -1.86 -1.62
N LEU A 543 30.47 -1.42 -1.90
CA LEU A 543 31.68 -2.22 -1.65
C LEU A 543 31.71 -2.70 -0.19
N ARG A 544 31.80 -4.02 0.01
CA ARG A 544 31.83 -4.71 1.32
C ARG A 544 30.60 -4.47 2.20
N CYS A 545 29.42 -4.19 1.63
CA CYS A 545 28.15 -4.30 2.36
C CYS A 545 27.79 -5.78 2.58
N THR A 546 28.41 -6.41 3.58
CA THR A 546 28.39 -7.86 3.74
C THR A 546 27.04 -8.45 4.12
N GLU A 547 26.18 -7.69 4.80
CA GLU A 547 24.82 -8.12 5.16
C GLU A 547 23.73 -7.73 4.14
N LEU A 548 24.11 -7.04 3.06
CA LEU A 548 23.16 -6.57 2.04
C LEU A 548 22.56 -7.76 1.31
N SER A 549 21.30 -8.10 1.64
CA SER A 549 20.65 -9.32 1.17
C SER A 549 19.84 -9.12 -0.10
N SER A 550 19.31 -7.92 -0.32
CA SER A 550 18.52 -7.58 -1.49
C SER A 550 18.73 -6.13 -1.93
N VAL A 551 18.76 -5.94 -3.25
CA VAL A 551 18.83 -4.63 -3.90
C VAL A 551 17.97 -4.69 -5.16
N ASN A 552 16.97 -3.81 -5.24
CA ASN A 552 16.22 -3.62 -6.47
C ASN A 552 16.94 -2.55 -7.31
N ILE A 553 17.51 -2.94 -8.45
CA ILE A 553 18.12 -2.01 -9.40
C ILE A 553 17.00 -1.33 -10.19
N PRO A 554 16.86 0.02 -10.14
CA PRO A 554 15.82 0.72 -10.86
C PRO A 554 15.90 0.50 -12.37
N LYS A 555 14.73 0.40 -13.04
CA LYS A 555 14.63 0.22 -14.50
C LYS A 555 15.30 1.33 -15.32
N SER A 556 15.60 2.48 -14.71
CA SER A 556 16.31 3.62 -15.32
C SER A 556 17.82 3.45 -15.38
N VAL A 557 18.40 2.50 -14.63
CA VAL A 557 19.84 2.30 -14.58
C VAL A 557 20.35 1.82 -15.93
N LYS A 558 21.43 2.45 -16.40
CA LYS A 558 22.13 2.13 -17.64
C LYS A 558 23.45 1.41 -17.40
N THR A 559 24.09 1.66 -16.26
CA THR A 559 25.43 1.15 -15.99
C THR A 559 25.56 0.74 -14.53
N ILE A 560 26.13 -0.44 -14.30
CA ILE A 560 26.63 -0.88 -13.00
C ILE A 560 28.16 -0.79 -13.07
N GLU A 561 28.77 0.13 -12.35
CA GLU A 561 30.18 0.45 -12.51
C GLU A 561 31.12 -0.47 -11.71
N TYR A 562 32.43 -0.17 -11.77
CA TYR A 562 33.51 -0.93 -11.15
C TYR A 562 33.22 -1.26 -9.67
N SER A 563 33.24 -2.55 -9.35
CA SER A 563 33.14 -3.07 -7.98
C SER A 563 31.92 -2.59 -7.18
N ALA A 564 30.82 -2.21 -7.84
CA ALA A 564 29.62 -1.66 -7.22
C ALA A 564 29.08 -2.49 -6.04
N PHE A 565 29.08 -3.82 -6.15
CA PHE A 565 28.64 -4.82 -5.15
C PHE A 565 29.76 -5.80 -4.77
N TYR A 566 31.01 -5.37 -4.85
CA TYR A 566 32.17 -6.20 -4.52
C TYR A 566 32.11 -6.65 -3.06
N MET A 567 32.23 -7.96 -2.83
CA MET A 567 32.14 -8.61 -1.51
C MET A 567 30.81 -8.39 -0.76
N CYS A 568 29.70 -8.15 -1.47
CA CYS A 568 28.35 -8.22 -0.91
C CYS A 568 27.95 -9.68 -0.67
N LYS A 569 28.45 -10.27 0.42
CA LYS A 569 28.28 -11.71 0.74
C LYS A 569 26.85 -12.12 1.08
N GLY A 570 26.03 -11.19 1.56
CA GLY A 570 24.62 -11.40 1.86
C GLY A 570 23.74 -11.47 0.61
N LEU A 571 24.18 -10.88 -0.51
CA LEU A 571 23.37 -10.71 -1.72
C LEU A 571 23.25 -12.06 -2.43
N LYS A 572 22.07 -12.67 -2.39
CA LYS A 572 21.83 -14.02 -2.93
C LYS A 572 21.33 -14.05 -4.36
N GLU A 573 20.51 -13.07 -4.71
CA GLU A 573 19.94 -12.96 -6.04
C GLU A 573 19.96 -11.51 -6.49
N ILE A 574 20.04 -11.30 -7.80
CA ILE A 574 19.89 -9.98 -8.38
C ILE A 574 19.29 -10.07 -9.78
N THR A 575 18.37 -9.15 -10.05
CA THR A 575 17.85 -8.89 -11.39
C THR A 575 18.45 -7.58 -11.91
N ILE A 576 19.18 -7.67 -13.02
CA ILE A 576 19.73 -6.54 -13.76
C ILE A 576 18.72 -6.13 -14.84
N PRO A 577 18.18 -4.90 -14.82
CA PRO A 577 17.11 -4.47 -15.73
C PRO A 577 17.51 -4.38 -17.21
N ASP A 578 16.52 -4.39 -18.11
CA ASP A 578 16.71 -4.35 -19.56
C ASP A 578 17.44 -3.12 -20.10
N LYS A 579 17.48 -2.01 -19.34
CA LYS A 579 18.19 -0.79 -19.78
C LYS A 579 19.67 -0.78 -19.44
N VAL A 580 20.16 -1.76 -18.68
CA VAL A 580 21.57 -1.84 -18.32
C VAL A 580 22.37 -2.35 -19.51
N THR A 581 23.26 -1.51 -20.04
CA THR A 581 24.13 -1.83 -21.18
C THR A 581 25.50 -2.32 -20.75
N THR A 582 25.95 -1.98 -19.53
CA THR A 582 27.31 -2.28 -19.07
C THR A 582 27.33 -2.76 -17.62
N ILE A 583 28.01 -3.89 -17.39
CA ILE A 583 28.41 -4.39 -16.07
C ILE A 583 29.93 -4.26 -15.93
N GLY A 584 30.37 -3.38 -15.04
CA GLY A 584 31.76 -2.99 -14.87
C GLY A 584 32.63 -4.04 -14.19
N LYS A 585 33.94 -3.83 -14.28
CA LYS A 585 34.95 -4.78 -13.81
C LYS A 585 34.77 -5.06 -12.32
N GLY A 586 34.65 -6.35 -11.99
CA GLY A 586 34.48 -6.82 -10.62
C GLY A 586 33.18 -6.38 -9.93
N ALA A 587 32.17 -5.91 -10.67
CA ALA A 587 30.93 -5.35 -10.11
C ALA A 587 30.32 -6.22 -9.00
N PHE A 588 30.33 -7.55 -9.16
CA PHE A 588 29.79 -8.53 -8.23
C PHE A 588 30.87 -9.48 -7.67
N TYR A 589 32.15 -9.11 -7.79
CA TYR A 589 33.24 -10.00 -7.40
C TYR A 589 33.15 -10.38 -5.91
N GLY A 590 33.18 -11.68 -5.62
CA GLY A 590 33.11 -12.21 -4.25
C GLY A 590 31.78 -11.98 -3.54
N SER A 591 30.72 -11.61 -4.28
CA SER A 591 29.35 -11.57 -3.75
C SER A 591 28.83 -12.98 -3.45
N GLY A 592 27.76 -13.05 -2.66
CA GLY A 592 27.11 -14.31 -2.26
C GLY A 592 26.05 -14.81 -3.24
N LEU A 593 26.09 -14.33 -4.48
CA LEU A 593 25.07 -14.60 -5.50
C LEU A 593 25.01 -16.10 -5.80
N THR A 594 23.80 -16.64 -5.84
CA THR A 594 23.51 -17.99 -6.32
C THR A 594 22.90 -17.95 -7.71
N ASN A 595 22.05 -16.96 -8.00
CA ASN A 595 21.40 -16.76 -9.28
C ASN A 595 21.47 -15.30 -9.73
N VAL A 596 21.66 -15.07 -11.03
CA VAL A 596 21.64 -13.74 -11.64
C VAL A 596 20.72 -13.76 -12.86
N THR A 597 19.84 -12.77 -12.95
CA THR A 597 19.06 -12.52 -14.17
C THR A 597 19.52 -11.22 -14.80
N ILE A 598 19.88 -11.25 -16.09
CA ILE A 598 20.36 -10.10 -16.85
C ILE A 598 19.35 -9.75 -17.95
N GLY A 599 18.92 -8.50 -17.96
CA GLY A 599 17.98 -7.97 -18.95
C GLY A 599 18.56 -7.91 -20.36
N SER A 600 17.66 -7.68 -21.32
CA SER A 600 17.93 -7.80 -22.76
C SER A 600 18.89 -6.75 -23.36
N GLY A 601 19.08 -5.61 -22.70
CA GLY A 601 19.90 -4.51 -23.21
C GLY A 601 21.39 -4.57 -22.90
N ILE A 602 21.87 -5.67 -22.30
CA ILE A 602 23.29 -5.82 -21.99
C ILE A 602 24.15 -5.84 -23.27
N GLU A 603 25.20 -5.03 -23.31
CA GLU A 603 26.13 -4.90 -24.44
C GLU A 603 27.56 -5.27 -24.03
N GLU A 604 27.96 -4.97 -22.79
CA GLU A 604 29.31 -5.20 -22.29
C GLU A 604 29.31 -5.73 -20.85
N ILE A 605 30.12 -6.76 -20.60
CA ILE A 605 30.42 -7.28 -19.27
C ILE A 605 31.93 -7.32 -19.11
N GLU A 606 32.44 -6.45 -18.26
CA GLU A 606 33.88 -6.27 -18.07
C GLU A 606 34.50 -7.39 -17.20
N ALA A 607 35.83 -7.44 -17.22
CA ALA A 607 36.61 -8.49 -16.59
C ALA A 607 36.20 -8.79 -15.13
N THR A 608 36.03 -10.07 -14.82
CA THR A 608 35.77 -10.60 -13.48
C THR A 608 34.52 -10.04 -12.83
N ALA A 609 33.54 -9.54 -13.59
CA ALA A 609 32.28 -9.00 -13.08
C ALA A 609 31.64 -9.90 -12.01
N PHE A 610 31.66 -11.22 -12.22
CA PHE A 610 31.20 -12.26 -11.29
C PHE A 610 32.36 -13.15 -10.78
N GLY A 611 33.57 -12.60 -10.70
CA GLY A 611 34.73 -13.34 -10.21
C GLY A 611 34.57 -13.75 -8.74
N ALA A 612 35.04 -14.94 -8.36
CA ALA A 612 35.00 -15.42 -6.97
C ALA A 612 33.60 -15.48 -6.31
N THR A 613 32.51 -15.43 -7.09
CA THR A 613 31.15 -15.71 -6.63
C THR A 613 30.96 -17.22 -6.52
N LYS A 614 31.45 -17.79 -5.40
CA LYS A 614 31.64 -19.24 -5.26
C LYS A 614 30.35 -20.05 -5.32
N ASP A 615 29.24 -19.44 -4.92
CA ASP A 615 27.93 -20.08 -4.82
C ASP A 615 27.08 -19.85 -6.08
N LEU A 616 27.59 -19.14 -7.09
CA LEU A 616 26.84 -18.81 -8.30
C LEU A 616 26.68 -20.05 -9.17
N THR A 617 25.43 -20.51 -9.32
CA THR A 617 25.06 -21.69 -10.11
C THR A 617 24.53 -21.32 -11.48
N THR A 618 23.84 -20.19 -11.61
CA THR A 618 23.13 -19.86 -12.85
C THR A 618 23.17 -18.36 -13.16
N ILE A 619 23.43 -18.02 -14.41
CA ILE A 619 23.24 -16.69 -14.99
C ILE A 619 22.26 -16.82 -16.15
N THR A 620 21.07 -16.24 -16.01
CA THR A 620 20.04 -16.19 -17.04
C THR A 620 20.10 -14.85 -17.75
N ILE A 621 20.10 -14.85 -19.09
CA ILE A 621 20.20 -13.65 -19.91
C ILE A 621 18.96 -13.58 -20.81
N LYS A 622 18.18 -12.50 -20.68
CA LYS A 622 16.91 -12.26 -21.40
C LYS A 622 17.09 -11.85 -22.87
N LYS A 623 18.08 -12.42 -23.53
CA LYS A 623 18.37 -12.26 -24.96
C LYS A 623 19.52 -13.19 -25.33
N SER A 624 19.38 -13.97 -26.39
CA SER A 624 20.52 -14.63 -27.02
C SER A 624 21.34 -13.62 -27.85
N THR A 625 22.58 -13.29 -27.45
CA THR A 625 23.50 -12.53 -28.32
C THR A 625 24.96 -12.99 -28.27
N ASP A 626 25.53 -13.18 -29.47
CA ASP A 626 26.96 -13.48 -29.68
C ASP A 626 27.91 -12.41 -29.12
N SER A 627 27.44 -11.16 -28.93
CA SER A 627 28.28 -10.02 -28.54
C SER A 627 28.90 -10.14 -27.14
N ILE A 628 28.27 -10.89 -26.24
CA ILE A 628 28.75 -11.12 -24.87
C ILE A 628 28.98 -12.60 -24.54
N GLU A 629 28.84 -13.50 -25.51
CA GLU A 629 29.02 -14.95 -25.34
C GLU A 629 30.39 -15.27 -24.70
N ASN A 630 31.43 -14.55 -25.11
CA ASN A 630 32.80 -14.73 -24.63
C ASN A 630 33.23 -13.70 -23.56
N ALA A 631 32.26 -13.06 -22.88
CA ALA A 631 32.60 -12.06 -21.88
C ALA A 631 33.47 -12.66 -20.75
N PRO A 632 34.40 -11.88 -20.18
CA PRO A 632 35.27 -12.33 -19.10
C PRO A 632 34.56 -12.38 -17.74
N TRP A 633 33.46 -13.15 -17.63
CA TRP A 633 32.56 -13.21 -16.45
C TRP A 633 33.29 -13.42 -15.12
N GLY A 634 34.27 -14.33 -15.09
CA GLY A 634 34.95 -14.78 -13.86
C GLY A 634 34.14 -15.78 -13.00
N ALA A 635 32.88 -16.04 -13.38
CA ALA A 635 32.02 -17.06 -12.80
C ALA A 635 32.31 -18.42 -13.43
N THR A 636 33.23 -19.19 -12.83
CA THR A 636 33.76 -20.44 -13.40
C THR A 636 32.84 -21.65 -13.24
N ASN A 637 31.85 -21.58 -12.36
CA ASN A 637 30.95 -22.70 -12.03
C ASN A 637 29.48 -22.46 -12.40
N ALA A 638 29.16 -21.30 -12.99
CA ALA A 638 27.78 -20.94 -13.29
C ALA A 638 27.40 -21.39 -14.70
N GLU A 639 26.24 -22.02 -14.83
CA GLU A 639 25.59 -22.27 -16.13
C GLU A 639 25.06 -20.94 -16.70
N ILE A 640 25.34 -20.69 -17.98
CA ILE A 640 24.82 -19.53 -18.70
C ILE A 640 23.59 -19.98 -19.50
N ILE A 641 22.42 -19.45 -19.16
CA ILE A 641 21.14 -19.74 -19.80
C ILE A 641 20.74 -18.53 -20.64
N TRP A 642 20.50 -18.74 -21.92
CA TRP A 642 20.02 -17.71 -22.84
C TRP A 642 18.52 -17.91 -23.04
N GLU A 643 17.71 -16.92 -22.65
CA GLU A 643 16.26 -16.88 -22.91
C GLU A 643 16.01 -16.15 -24.24
N GLU A 644 15.12 -16.73 -25.06
CA GLU A 644 14.69 -16.17 -26.36
C GLU A 644 13.66 -15.04 -26.21
#